data_AF-A0A653DNK3-F1
#
_entry.id   AF-A0A653DNK3-F1
#
_cell.length_a   1.000
_cell.length_b   1.000
_cell.length_c   1.000
_cell.angle_alpha   90.00
_cell.angle_beta   90.00
_cell.angle_gamma   90.00
#
_symmetry.space_group_name_H-M   'P 1'
#
loop_
_entity.id
_entity.type
_entity.pdbx_description
1 polymer ?
#
loop_
_entity_poly.entity_id
_entity_poly.type
_entity_poly.pdbx_seq_one_letter_code
_entity_poly.pdbx_strand_id
1 'polypeptide(L)'
;MEWDEGEFDWRRSVYKFRKLGYSVDYFIDFSVGVDVKNSTKRIIDLDQASLGLRREFLTKGLEDKIVKAYYEYMVDIAVLFGADRDSAQEELRQSLEFEMKLANISLPSEKRRNATALYNPMTMDQLQEAFPSIPWIEYMNNLLAPDTQVTHDEVVVVSVPAYIRDFEALISRTPKRIQANYVMWRAASSSVSYLTEELRKRQLDYTTVVTGRTEREARWKECIDISAGSLSIAAGALYIRKYFNEEARQNAKEMVADIRAEFYDILKRVDWMDDVTRKHALDKAKAMTTHIAYPDELLDDRKLEQFYENLELDPEHYLHSILNLTLFGTRFSFKRLREPVNKTDWITHGRPAVVNAFYSSIENSIQFPAGILQGVFFSADRPRYMNYGAIGFVIGHEITHGFDDQGRQFDQDGNLVDWWQEGTKRAFVEKAQCIIDQYGNYTVPELGLNLNGINTQGENIADNGGIKQAYLAYDRWLRRSGEDEPHLPGLQQFTDRQMFWVSAASVWCSKTRPEELKQLVVTDEHAPDKYRVIVPMANMEYFAKDFNCAAGTKMNPKHKCKLNGINTQGENIADNGGIKEAYLAYNKWSERHGREAQLPGLPFTPNQMFWISAANTWCAKYRPESLRLRILTGYHSPGQFRVQGPFSNSPYFAKDFNCPLGTKMNPKKKCLVW
;
A
#
# COMPACT_ATOMS: atom_id res chain seq x y z
N MET A 1 -4.60 -37.84 -32.12
CA MET A 1 -5.02 -38.68 -30.99
C MET A 1 -6.45 -38.30 -30.67
N GLU A 2 -7.33 -39.27 -30.44
CA GLU A 2 -8.70 -39.02 -30.00
C GLU A 2 -8.69 -38.64 -28.51
N TRP A 3 -9.52 -37.66 -28.12
CA TRP A 3 -9.64 -37.20 -26.73
C TRP A 3 -10.47 -38.19 -25.91
N ASP A 4 -9.94 -38.61 -24.76
CA ASP A 4 -10.67 -39.40 -23.76
C ASP A 4 -10.91 -38.58 -22.49
N GLU A 5 -12.19 -38.29 -22.23
CA GLU A 5 -12.64 -37.57 -21.04
C GLU A 5 -12.41 -38.37 -19.74
N GLY A 6 -12.39 -39.69 -19.81
CA GLY A 6 -12.15 -40.58 -18.67
C GLY A 6 -10.74 -40.44 -18.10
N GLU A 7 -9.76 -40.17 -18.95
CA GLU A 7 -8.34 -40.15 -18.56
C GLU A 7 -7.87 -38.80 -17.98
N PHE A 8 -8.63 -37.72 -18.19
CA PHE A 8 -8.25 -36.40 -17.71
C PHE A 8 -8.70 -36.13 -16.26
N ASP A 9 -7.79 -35.53 -15.49
CA ASP A 9 -8.03 -34.96 -14.16
C ASP A 9 -7.18 -33.69 -14.03
N TRP A 10 -7.80 -32.55 -13.72
CA TRP A 10 -7.12 -31.27 -13.60
C TRP A 10 -6.03 -31.31 -12.51
N ARG A 11 -6.24 -32.05 -11.41
CA ARG A 11 -5.27 -32.17 -10.30
C ARG A 11 -4.00 -32.85 -10.77
N ARG A 12 -4.13 -33.93 -11.54
CA ARG A 12 -2.98 -34.64 -12.13
C ARG A 12 -2.19 -33.74 -13.08
N SER A 13 -2.86 -32.83 -13.79
CA SER A 13 -2.19 -31.81 -14.62
C SER A 13 -1.38 -30.84 -13.77
N VAL A 14 -1.94 -30.35 -12.65
CA VAL A 14 -1.20 -29.52 -11.69
C VAL A 14 0.02 -30.26 -11.12
N TYR A 15 -0.12 -31.54 -10.75
CA TYR A 15 1.01 -32.33 -10.25
C TYR A 15 2.11 -32.52 -11.31
N LYS A 16 1.74 -32.72 -12.58
CA LYS A 16 2.69 -32.79 -13.69
C LYS A 16 3.37 -31.43 -13.90
N PHE A 17 2.63 -30.34 -13.84
CA PHE A 17 3.16 -28.99 -13.97
C PHE A 17 4.18 -28.66 -12.87
N ARG A 18 3.86 -29.01 -11.62
CA ARG A 18 4.79 -28.90 -10.49
C ARG A 18 6.12 -29.62 -10.74
N LYS A 19 6.08 -30.80 -11.35
CA LYS A 19 7.27 -31.60 -11.68
C LYS A 19 8.05 -31.05 -12.88
N LEU A 20 7.35 -30.40 -13.81
CA LEU A 20 7.91 -29.85 -15.04
C LEU A 20 8.36 -28.39 -14.92
N GLY A 21 8.09 -27.70 -13.80
CA GLY A 21 8.47 -26.30 -13.60
C GLY A 21 7.45 -25.27 -14.11
N TYR A 22 6.21 -25.69 -14.34
CA TYR A 22 5.09 -24.78 -14.58
C TYR A 22 4.42 -24.38 -13.26
N SER A 23 3.70 -23.25 -13.26
CA SER A 23 2.95 -22.78 -12.09
C SER A 23 1.84 -23.77 -11.72
N VAL A 24 1.53 -23.81 -10.43
CA VAL A 24 0.48 -24.63 -9.83
C VAL A 24 -0.78 -23.82 -9.51
N ASP A 25 -0.75 -22.52 -9.79
CA ASP A 25 -1.69 -21.51 -9.26
C ASP A 25 -2.86 -21.24 -10.21
N TYR A 26 -2.99 -22.02 -11.29
CA TYR A 26 -3.98 -21.79 -12.35
C TYR A 26 -5.42 -22.01 -11.90
N PHE A 27 -5.64 -22.80 -10.85
CA PHE A 27 -6.98 -23.07 -10.30
C PHE A 27 -7.12 -22.61 -8.85
N ILE A 28 -6.07 -22.78 -8.05
CA ILE A 28 -5.98 -22.39 -6.65
C ILE A 28 -4.53 -21.98 -6.45
N ASP A 29 -4.31 -20.77 -5.95
CA ASP A 29 -2.96 -20.32 -5.59
C ASP A 29 -2.48 -21.10 -4.37
N PHE A 30 -1.25 -21.61 -4.44
CA PHE A 30 -0.65 -22.39 -3.35
C PHE A 30 0.72 -21.82 -3.02
N SER A 31 0.90 -21.36 -1.78
CA SER A 31 2.17 -20.82 -1.33
C SER A 31 2.56 -21.27 0.07
N VAL A 32 3.87 -21.22 0.36
CA VAL A 32 4.43 -21.35 1.70
C VAL A 32 4.93 -19.98 2.10
N GLY A 33 4.19 -19.32 2.99
CA GLY A 33 4.44 -17.96 3.44
C GLY A 33 4.75 -17.88 4.92
N VAL A 34 4.97 -16.67 5.42
CA VAL A 34 5.06 -16.40 6.86
C VAL A 34 3.65 -16.33 7.44
N ASP A 35 3.41 -16.94 8.59
CA ASP A 35 2.13 -16.81 9.28
C ASP A 35 1.95 -15.37 9.76
N VAL A 36 0.96 -14.68 9.20
CA VAL A 36 0.71 -13.27 9.52
C VAL A 36 0.33 -13.04 10.97
N LYS A 37 -0.18 -14.03 11.73
CA LYS A 37 -0.41 -13.91 13.18
C LYS A 37 0.77 -14.39 14.03
N ASN A 38 1.73 -15.07 13.42
CA ASN A 38 2.95 -15.51 14.08
C ASN A 38 4.14 -15.44 13.12
N SER A 39 4.73 -14.26 13.03
CA SER A 39 5.81 -13.94 12.09
C SER A 39 7.12 -14.70 12.31
N THR A 40 7.16 -15.61 13.30
CA THR A 40 8.30 -16.52 13.56
C THR A 40 8.19 -17.86 12.83
N LYS A 41 7.02 -18.20 12.30
CA LYS A 41 6.70 -19.48 11.65
C LYS A 41 6.22 -19.30 10.22
N ARG A 42 6.29 -20.39 9.45
CA ARG A 42 5.70 -20.47 8.11
C ARG A 42 4.44 -21.31 8.12
N ILE A 43 3.57 -21.03 7.16
CA ILE A 43 2.28 -21.67 6.98
C ILE A 43 1.97 -21.82 5.49
N ILE A 44 1.15 -22.81 5.15
CA ILE A 44 0.58 -22.94 3.81
C ILE A 44 -0.57 -21.95 3.68
N ASP A 45 -0.56 -21.15 2.62
CA ASP A 45 -1.65 -20.27 2.23
C ASP A 45 -2.29 -20.77 0.93
N LEU A 46 -3.62 -20.84 0.93
CA LEU A 46 -4.46 -21.14 -0.22
C LEU A 46 -5.27 -19.90 -0.59
N ASP A 47 -5.21 -19.49 -1.85
CA ASP A 47 -5.92 -18.30 -2.33
C ASP A 47 -6.58 -18.52 -3.72
N GLN A 48 -7.27 -17.48 -4.19
CA GLN A 48 -7.90 -17.46 -5.50
C GLN A 48 -6.89 -17.61 -6.66
N ALA A 49 -7.31 -18.26 -7.75
CA ALA A 49 -6.46 -18.55 -8.91
C ALA A 49 -5.74 -17.31 -9.48
N SER A 50 -4.55 -17.58 -10.03
CA SER A 50 -3.84 -16.68 -10.93
C SER A 50 -4.47 -16.68 -12.34
N LEU A 51 -5.01 -15.54 -12.73
CA LEU A 51 -5.69 -15.34 -14.02
C LEU A 51 -4.72 -14.87 -15.12
N GLY A 52 -4.99 -15.21 -16.37
CA GLY A 52 -4.19 -14.79 -17.52
C GLY A 52 -4.41 -13.38 -18.00
N LEU A 53 -5.53 -12.79 -17.58
CA LEU A 53 -5.81 -11.38 -17.69
C LEU A 53 -6.37 -10.90 -16.34
N ARG A 54 -6.06 -9.65 -15.96
CA ARG A 54 -6.54 -9.08 -14.69
C ARG A 54 -8.07 -9.18 -14.58
N ARG A 55 -8.55 -9.48 -13.38
CA ARG A 55 -9.98 -9.67 -13.05
C ARG A 55 -10.82 -8.51 -13.57
N GLU A 56 -10.35 -7.28 -13.39
CA GLU A 56 -11.04 -6.03 -13.73
C GLU A 56 -11.37 -5.90 -15.22
N PHE A 57 -10.67 -6.65 -16.09
CA PHE A 57 -11.02 -6.77 -17.51
C PHE A 57 -11.88 -7.99 -17.78
N LEU A 58 -11.53 -9.16 -17.25
CA LEU A 58 -12.29 -10.40 -17.48
C LEU A 58 -13.77 -10.27 -17.06
N THR A 59 -14.06 -9.55 -15.97
CA THR A 59 -15.45 -9.35 -15.52
C THR A 59 -16.28 -8.44 -16.44
N LYS A 60 -15.66 -7.76 -17.42
CA LYS A 60 -16.36 -6.95 -18.44
C LYS A 60 -16.84 -7.78 -19.64
N GLY A 61 -16.32 -9.00 -19.80
CA GLY A 61 -16.70 -9.92 -20.87
C GLY A 61 -16.08 -9.61 -22.23
N LEU A 62 -16.47 -10.40 -23.24
CA LEU A 62 -15.88 -10.41 -24.59
C LEU A 62 -16.02 -9.09 -25.37
N GLU A 63 -16.95 -8.23 -24.99
CA GLU A 63 -17.12 -6.90 -25.61
C GLU A 63 -16.00 -5.93 -25.20
N ASP A 64 -15.28 -6.18 -24.09
CA ASP A 64 -14.10 -5.38 -23.76
C ASP A 64 -12.96 -5.69 -24.74
N LYS A 65 -12.42 -4.63 -25.34
CA LYS A 65 -11.34 -4.69 -26.33
C LYS A 65 -10.14 -5.55 -25.87
N ILE A 66 -9.80 -5.53 -24.59
CA ILE A 66 -8.65 -6.25 -24.04
C ILE A 66 -8.97 -7.74 -23.89
N VAL A 67 -10.19 -8.08 -23.48
CA VAL A 67 -10.66 -9.46 -23.39
C VAL A 67 -10.74 -10.08 -24.79
N LYS A 68 -11.26 -9.32 -25.77
CA LYS A 68 -11.28 -9.76 -27.18
C LYS A 68 -9.88 -10.00 -27.73
N ALA A 69 -8.94 -9.09 -27.49
CA ALA A 69 -7.55 -9.26 -27.93
C ALA A 69 -6.86 -10.47 -27.27
N TYR A 70 -7.20 -10.75 -26.01
CA TYR A 70 -6.72 -11.93 -25.29
C TYR A 70 -7.30 -13.22 -25.88
N TYR A 71 -8.59 -13.26 -26.22
CA TYR A 71 -9.20 -14.38 -26.95
C TYR A 71 -8.54 -14.62 -28.32
N GLU A 72 -8.34 -13.59 -29.12
CA GLU A 72 -7.67 -13.70 -30.42
C GLU A 72 -6.24 -14.23 -30.25
N TYR A 73 -5.54 -13.76 -29.20
CA TYR A 73 -4.21 -14.27 -28.84
C TYR A 73 -4.23 -15.75 -28.46
N MET A 74 -5.21 -16.21 -27.69
CA MET A 74 -5.41 -17.63 -27.38
C MET A 74 -5.50 -18.46 -28.66
N VAL A 75 -6.41 -18.08 -29.57
CA VAL A 75 -6.68 -18.81 -30.80
C VAL A 75 -5.46 -18.85 -31.70
N ASP A 76 -4.81 -17.71 -31.92
CA ASP A 76 -3.67 -17.64 -32.83
C ASP A 76 -2.47 -18.45 -32.32
N ILE A 77 -2.22 -18.45 -31.01
CA ILE A 77 -1.17 -19.29 -30.42
C ILE A 77 -1.49 -20.78 -30.61
N ALA A 78 -2.74 -21.21 -30.40
CA ALA A 78 -3.12 -22.60 -30.64
C ALA A 78 -2.97 -23.01 -32.11
N VAL A 79 -3.33 -22.14 -33.05
CA VAL A 79 -3.13 -22.36 -34.49
C VAL A 79 -1.64 -22.47 -34.83
N LEU A 80 -0.78 -21.64 -34.22
CA LEU A 80 0.67 -21.73 -34.36
C LEU A 80 1.26 -23.04 -33.79
N PHE A 81 0.57 -23.66 -32.83
CA PHE A 81 0.87 -25.02 -32.35
C PHE A 81 0.25 -26.13 -33.22
N GLY A 82 -0.42 -25.79 -34.32
CA GLY A 82 -0.98 -26.73 -35.29
C GLY A 82 -2.45 -27.10 -35.07
N ALA A 83 -3.19 -26.38 -34.22
CA ALA A 83 -4.63 -26.57 -34.09
C ALA A 83 -5.38 -26.09 -35.33
N ASP A 84 -6.48 -26.78 -35.68
CA ASP A 84 -7.46 -26.28 -36.63
C ASP A 84 -8.11 -24.99 -36.09
N ARG A 85 -8.28 -23.97 -36.95
CA ARG A 85 -8.70 -22.64 -36.50
C ARG A 85 -10.14 -22.61 -35.99
N ASP A 86 -11.06 -23.28 -36.68
CA ASP A 86 -12.48 -23.29 -36.29
C ASP A 86 -12.65 -24.03 -34.95
N SER A 87 -11.96 -25.15 -34.80
CA SER A 87 -11.90 -25.91 -33.54
C SER A 87 -11.27 -25.08 -32.42
N ALA A 88 -10.14 -24.40 -32.68
CA ALA A 88 -9.46 -23.55 -31.70
C ALA A 88 -10.33 -22.37 -31.25
N GLN A 89 -11.07 -21.74 -32.16
CA GLN A 89 -12.00 -20.66 -31.83
C GLN A 89 -13.06 -21.14 -30.84
N GLU A 90 -13.77 -22.22 -31.15
CA GLU A 90 -14.85 -22.70 -30.27
C GLU A 90 -14.31 -23.16 -28.91
N GLU A 91 -13.24 -23.96 -28.90
CA GLU A 91 -12.72 -24.54 -27.65
C GLU A 91 -12.03 -23.52 -26.73
N LEU A 92 -11.35 -22.53 -27.30
CA LEU A 92 -10.70 -21.48 -26.51
C LEU A 92 -11.68 -20.39 -26.08
N ARG A 93 -12.79 -20.19 -26.81
CA ARG A 93 -13.90 -19.36 -26.33
C ARG A 93 -14.48 -19.94 -25.04
N GLN A 94 -14.72 -21.25 -25.02
CA GLN A 94 -15.20 -21.95 -23.82
C GLN A 94 -14.18 -21.87 -22.66
N SER A 95 -12.88 -21.97 -22.98
CA SER A 95 -11.80 -21.82 -21.99
C SER A 95 -11.74 -20.41 -21.40
N LEU A 96 -11.92 -19.37 -22.22
CA LEU A 96 -12.01 -17.99 -21.76
C LEU A 96 -13.26 -17.74 -20.92
N GLU A 97 -14.41 -18.29 -21.31
CA GLU A 97 -15.64 -18.20 -20.51
C GLU A 97 -15.49 -18.87 -19.15
N PHE A 98 -14.74 -19.98 -19.07
CA PHE A 98 -14.37 -20.59 -17.81
C PHE A 98 -13.46 -19.68 -16.98
N GLU A 99 -12.44 -19.06 -17.58
CA GLU A 99 -11.56 -18.09 -16.89
C GLU A 99 -12.33 -16.84 -16.40
N MET A 100 -13.31 -16.36 -17.16
CA MET A 100 -14.21 -15.30 -16.73
C MET A 100 -15.07 -15.71 -15.53
N LYS A 101 -15.52 -16.98 -15.46
CA LYS A 101 -16.23 -17.51 -14.29
C LYS A 101 -15.30 -17.56 -13.07
N LEU A 102 -14.04 -17.95 -13.22
CA LEU A 102 -13.02 -17.88 -12.15
C LEU A 102 -12.82 -16.43 -11.68
N ALA A 103 -12.72 -15.48 -12.59
CA ALA A 103 -12.61 -14.05 -12.26
C ALA A 103 -13.83 -13.53 -11.48
N ASN A 104 -15.04 -13.97 -11.85
CA ASN A 104 -16.27 -13.54 -11.19
C ASN A 104 -16.41 -14.05 -9.75
N ILE A 105 -15.95 -15.28 -9.46
CA ILE A 105 -15.96 -15.82 -8.09
C ILE A 105 -14.77 -15.32 -7.25
N SER A 106 -13.76 -14.72 -7.88
CA SER A 106 -12.60 -14.13 -7.21
C SER A 106 -12.95 -12.80 -6.53
N LEU A 107 -12.31 -12.51 -5.39
CA LEU A 107 -12.53 -11.28 -4.64
C LEU A 107 -11.80 -10.10 -5.34
N PRO A 108 -12.45 -8.93 -5.51
CA PRO A 108 -11.81 -7.76 -6.09
C PRO A 108 -10.80 -7.12 -5.13
N SER A 109 -9.78 -6.43 -5.66
CA SER A 109 -8.66 -5.85 -4.91
C SER A 109 -9.11 -4.95 -3.75
N GLU A 110 -10.18 -4.16 -3.92
CA GLU A 110 -10.73 -3.27 -2.89
C GLU A 110 -11.10 -4.02 -1.61
N LYS A 111 -11.59 -5.26 -1.76
CA LYS A 111 -12.07 -6.09 -0.65
C LYS A 111 -10.96 -6.95 -0.03
N ARG A 112 -9.76 -6.96 -0.61
CA ARG A 112 -8.60 -7.75 -0.16
C ARG A 112 -7.65 -6.97 0.76
N ARG A 113 -7.93 -5.71 1.08
CA ARG A 113 -7.09 -4.85 1.95
C ARG A 113 -7.28 -5.10 3.46
N ASN A 114 -8.23 -5.95 3.86
CA ASN A 114 -8.46 -6.32 5.25
C ASN A 114 -7.80 -7.68 5.53
N ALA A 115 -6.58 -7.65 6.10
CA ALA A 115 -5.80 -8.86 6.38
C ALA A 115 -6.50 -9.78 7.40
N THR A 116 -7.30 -9.23 8.33
CA THR A 116 -8.07 -10.05 9.27
C THR A 116 -9.19 -10.83 8.59
N ALA A 117 -9.81 -10.28 7.55
CA ALA A 117 -10.83 -10.98 6.78
C ALA A 117 -10.26 -12.09 5.88
N LEU A 118 -9.01 -11.94 5.45
CA LEU A 118 -8.31 -12.96 4.66
C LEU A 118 -7.71 -14.07 5.53
N TYR A 119 -7.45 -13.83 6.81
CA TYR A 119 -6.85 -14.84 7.68
C TYR A 119 -7.89 -15.84 8.24
N ASN A 120 -8.15 -16.93 7.50
CA ASN A 120 -9.06 -18.01 7.90
C ASN A 120 -8.29 -19.32 8.11
N PRO A 121 -7.67 -19.54 9.28
CA PRO A 121 -6.91 -20.75 9.56
C PRO A 121 -7.83 -21.95 9.78
N MET A 122 -7.44 -23.11 9.26
CA MET A 122 -8.13 -24.38 9.44
C MET A 122 -7.14 -25.54 9.43
N THR A 123 -7.43 -26.58 10.20
CA THR A 123 -6.71 -27.86 10.10
C THR A 123 -7.03 -28.54 8.76
N MET A 124 -6.18 -29.48 8.32
CA MET A 124 -6.46 -30.25 7.10
C MET A 124 -7.78 -31.02 7.17
N ASP A 125 -8.16 -31.54 8.34
CA ASP A 125 -9.47 -32.19 8.52
C ASP A 125 -10.62 -31.19 8.36
N GLN A 126 -10.51 -29.99 8.94
CA GLN A 126 -11.51 -28.92 8.76
C GLN A 126 -11.57 -28.43 7.32
N LEU A 127 -10.44 -28.31 6.64
CA LEU A 127 -10.38 -27.97 5.21
C LEU A 127 -11.10 -29.03 4.37
N GLN A 128 -10.86 -30.31 4.67
CA GLN A 128 -11.48 -31.43 3.98
C GLN A 128 -12.99 -31.51 4.23
N GLU A 129 -13.46 -31.19 5.44
CA GLU A 129 -14.88 -31.09 5.76
C GLU A 129 -15.55 -29.90 5.05
N ALA A 130 -14.89 -28.74 5.02
CA ALA A 130 -15.41 -27.52 4.41
C ALA A 130 -15.45 -27.58 2.88
N PHE A 131 -14.47 -28.23 2.25
CA PHE A 131 -14.31 -28.33 0.80
C PHE A 131 -13.99 -29.79 0.40
N PRO A 132 -15.03 -30.66 0.32
CA PRO A 132 -14.85 -32.11 0.23
C PRO A 132 -14.48 -32.63 -1.17
N SER A 133 -14.55 -31.80 -2.21
CA SER A 133 -14.36 -32.24 -3.60
C SER A 133 -12.88 -32.46 -3.95
N ILE A 134 -11.97 -31.85 -3.17
CA ILE A 134 -10.52 -31.95 -3.35
C ILE A 134 -9.95 -32.85 -2.25
N PRO A 135 -9.15 -33.89 -2.58
CA PRO A 135 -8.45 -34.70 -1.58
C PRO A 135 -7.24 -33.92 -1.08
N TRP A 136 -7.42 -33.03 -0.11
CA TRP A 136 -6.44 -31.99 0.21
C TRP A 136 -5.09 -32.52 0.69
N ILE A 137 -5.09 -33.60 1.49
CA ILE A 137 -3.84 -34.24 1.92
C ILE A 137 -3.05 -34.78 0.73
N GLU A 138 -3.72 -35.45 -0.22
CA GLU A 138 -3.06 -35.91 -1.45
C GLU A 138 -2.57 -34.73 -2.28
N TYR A 139 -3.43 -33.73 -2.47
CA TYR A 139 -3.13 -32.55 -3.27
C TYR A 139 -1.89 -31.83 -2.76
N MET A 140 -1.87 -31.43 -1.49
CA MET A 140 -0.74 -30.72 -0.89
C MET A 140 0.54 -31.56 -0.88
N ASN A 141 0.46 -32.84 -0.52
CA ASN A 141 1.65 -33.69 -0.49
C ASN A 141 2.25 -33.94 -1.89
N ASN A 142 1.44 -33.91 -2.96
CA ASN A 142 1.98 -33.95 -4.32
C ASN A 142 2.67 -32.64 -4.74
N LEU A 143 2.23 -31.49 -4.19
CA LEU A 143 2.86 -30.19 -4.47
C LEU A 143 4.15 -29.96 -3.67
N LEU A 144 4.15 -30.41 -2.41
CA LEU A 144 5.26 -30.26 -1.46
C LEU A 144 6.36 -31.29 -1.67
N ALA A 145 6.07 -32.42 -2.32
CA ALA A 145 7.06 -33.44 -2.61
C ALA A 145 8.19 -32.93 -3.54
N PRO A 146 9.43 -33.42 -3.37
CA PRO A 146 9.89 -34.35 -2.33
C PRO A 146 10.32 -33.64 -1.02
N ASP A 147 10.14 -32.32 -0.92
CA ASP A 147 10.85 -31.48 0.05
C ASP A 147 10.22 -31.53 1.45
N THR A 148 8.88 -31.63 1.55
CA THR A 148 8.18 -31.75 2.83
C THR A 148 6.82 -32.44 2.66
N GLN A 149 6.17 -32.78 3.77
CA GLN A 149 4.84 -33.39 3.83
C GLN A 149 4.00 -32.80 4.97
N VAL A 150 2.68 -32.94 4.83
CA VAL A 150 1.66 -32.50 5.78
C VAL A 150 0.77 -33.67 6.21
N THR A 151 0.25 -33.57 7.43
CA THR A 151 -0.65 -34.53 8.08
C THR A 151 -2.00 -33.88 8.37
N HIS A 152 -2.94 -34.65 8.90
CA HIS A 152 -4.33 -34.24 9.17
C HIS A 152 -4.45 -33.04 10.14
N ASP A 153 -3.48 -32.88 11.03
CA ASP A 153 -3.38 -31.81 12.02
C ASP A 153 -2.68 -30.54 11.49
N GLU A 154 -2.13 -30.56 10.27
CA GLU A 154 -1.51 -29.38 9.67
C GLU A 154 -2.54 -28.24 9.60
N VAL A 155 -2.14 -27.05 10.02
CA VAL A 155 -2.96 -25.84 9.90
C VAL A 155 -2.56 -25.09 8.65
N VAL A 156 -3.54 -24.74 7.83
CA VAL A 156 -3.39 -23.89 6.64
C VAL A 156 -4.24 -22.63 6.78
N VAL A 157 -3.88 -21.58 6.05
CA VAL A 157 -4.72 -20.38 5.89
C VAL A 157 -5.44 -20.46 4.55
N VAL A 158 -6.76 -20.25 4.56
CA VAL A 158 -7.53 -20.07 3.32
C VAL A 158 -7.91 -18.60 3.19
N SER A 159 -7.24 -17.89 2.28
CA SER A 159 -7.39 -16.44 2.09
C SER A 159 -8.82 -16.04 1.73
N VAL A 160 -9.46 -16.78 0.81
CA VAL A 160 -10.84 -16.52 0.39
C VAL A 160 -11.66 -17.83 0.42
N PRO A 161 -12.23 -18.23 1.57
CA PRO A 161 -12.99 -19.48 1.68
C PRO A 161 -14.17 -19.58 0.71
N ALA A 162 -14.83 -18.46 0.43
CA ALA A 162 -15.92 -18.39 -0.55
C ALA A 162 -15.46 -18.76 -1.96
N TYR A 163 -14.23 -18.39 -2.35
CA TYR A 163 -13.67 -18.73 -3.64
C TYR A 163 -13.52 -20.24 -3.78
N ILE A 164 -12.95 -20.92 -2.78
CA ILE A 164 -12.73 -22.38 -2.83
C ILE A 164 -14.08 -23.12 -2.94
N ARG A 165 -15.09 -22.75 -2.15
CA ARG A 165 -16.45 -23.30 -2.27
C ARG A 165 -17.02 -23.13 -3.68
N ASP A 166 -16.96 -21.91 -4.19
CA ASP A 166 -17.56 -21.58 -5.48
C ASP A 166 -16.76 -22.20 -6.64
N PHE A 167 -15.46 -22.40 -6.46
CA PHE A 167 -14.57 -23.14 -7.35
C PHE A 167 -14.92 -24.62 -7.41
N GLU A 168 -15.15 -25.31 -6.28
CA GLU A 168 -15.59 -26.72 -6.27
C GLU A 168 -16.89 -26.91 -7.05
N ALA A 169 -17.85 -26.00 -6.87
CA ALA A 169 -19.10 -25.99 -7.61
C ALA A 169 -18.90 -25.68 -9.10
N LEU A 170 -17.90 -24.87 -9.45
CA LEU A 170 -17.60 -24.49 -10.83
C LEU A 170 -16.85 -25.59 -11.58
N ILE A 171 -15.81 -26.18 -10.98
CA ILE A 171 -14.99 -27.20 -11.63
C ILE A 171 -15.77 -28.51 -11.83
N SER A 172 -16.64 -28.89 -10.89
CA SER A 172 -17.45 -30.11 -10.99
C SER A 172 -18.46 -30.09 -12.15
N ARG A 173 -19.00 -28.93 -12.51
CA ARG A 173 -19.93 -28.75 -13.63
C ARG A 173 -19.26 -28.38 -14.95
N THR A 174 -17.95 -28.15 -14.95
CA THR A 174 -17.22 -27.75 -16.15
C THR A 174 -16.75 -29.02 -16.87
N PRO A 175 -17.12 -29.24 -18.16
CA PRO A 175 -16.60 -30.35 -18.95
C PRO A 175 -15.08 -30.47 -18.88
N LYS A 176 -14.56 -31.69 -18.74
CA LYS A 176 -13.12 -31.89 -18.54
C LYS A 176 -12.28 -31.40 -19.71
N ARG A 177 -12.82 -31.43 -20.93
CA ARG A 177 -12.15 -30.85 -22.11
C ARG A 177 -11.89 -29.36 -21.94
N ILE A 178 -12.84 -28.61 -21.38
CA ILE A 178 -12.67 -27.18 -21.10
C ILE A 178 -11.60 -26.97 -20.02
N GLN A 179 -11.62 -27.79 -18.96
CA GLN A 179 -10.59 -27.73 -17.92
C GLN A 179 -9.19 -27.99 -18.49
N ALA A 180 -9.06 -28.99 -19.37
CA ALA A 180 -7.83 -29.34 -20.05
C ALA A 180 -7.33 -28.22 -20.96
N ASN A 181 -8.21 -27.68 -21.81
CA ASN A 181 -7.86 -26.59 -22.72
C ASN A 181 -7.46 -25.32 -21.96
N TYR A 182 -8.17 -24.99 -20.88
CA TYR A 182 -7.80 -23.87 -20.00
C TYR A 182 -6.40 -24.07 -19.42
N VAL A 183 -6.13 -25.18 -18.74
CA VAL A 183 -4.85 -25.39 -18.05
C VAL A 183 -3.67 -25.50 -19.04
N MET A 184 -3.90 -26.09 -20.21
CA MET A 184 -2.90 -26.16 -21.28
C MET A 184 -2.65 -24.80 -21.94
N TRP A 185 -3.70 -23.98 -22.12
CA TRP A 185 -3.54 -22.60 -22.55
C TRP A 185 -2.66 -21.81 -21.57
N ARG A 186 -2.91 -21.91 -20.26
CA ARG A 186 -2.12 -21.19 -19.24
C ARG A 186 -0.63 -21.57 -19.31
N ALA A 187 -0.33 -22.87 -19.44
CA ALA A 187 1.03 -23.35 -19.62
C ALA A 187 1.65 -22.86 -20.94
N ALA A 188 0.95 -23.01 -22.07
CA ALA A 188 1.44 -22.58 -23.38
C ALA A 188 1.74 -21.08 -23.41
N SER A 189 0.82 -20.26 -22.89
CA SER A 189 0.95 -18.80 -22.80
C SER A 189 2.17 -18.38 -21.97
N SER A 190 2.44 -19.08 -20.86
CA SER A 190 3.63 -18.82 -20.02
C SER A 190 4.96 -19.15 -20.71
N SER A 191 4.94 -20.02 -21.72
CA SER A 191 6.15 -20.44 -22.46
C SER A 191 6.47 -19.54 -23.65
N VAL A 192 5.50 -18.80 -24.20
CA VAL A 192 5.63 -18.09 -25.50
C VAL A 192 6.88 -17.21 -25.58
N SER A 193 7.25 -16.51 -24.52
CA SER A 193 8.41 -15.60 -24.50
C SER A 193 9.76 -16.30 -24.72
N TYR A 194 9.80 -17.64 -24.58
CA TYR A 194 10.99 -18.48 -24.72
C TYR A 194 10.99 -19.34 -25.99
N LEU A 195 9.96 -19.21 -26.84
CA LEU A 195 9.78 -20.03 -28.05
C LEU A 195 10.24 -19.29 -29.32
N THR A 196 9.70 -19.69 -30.47
CA THR A 196 10.07 -19.19 -31.80
C THR A 196 9.76 -17.71 -31.98
N GLU A 197 10.42 -17.08 -32.95
CA GLU A 197 10.17 -15.67 -33.28
C GLU A 197 8.72 -15.43 -33.73
N GLU A 198 8.09 -16.40 -34.40
CA GLU A 198 6.69 -16.30 -34.84
C GLU A 198 5.72 -16.20 -33.65
N LEU A 199 5.87 -17.08 -32.65
CA LEU A 199 5.06 -17.05 -31.43
C LEU A 199 5.30 -15.76 -30.64
N ARG A 200 6.56 -15.33 -30.51
CA ARG A 200 6.92 -14.10 -29.79
C ARG A 200 6.45 -12.84 -30.52
N LYS A 201 6.41 -12.85 -31.86
CA LYS A 201 5.82 -11.77 -32.66
C LYS A 201 4.31 -11.67 -32.41
N ARG A 202 3.62 -12.81 -32.37
CA ARG A 202 2.18 -12.81 -32.05
C ARG A 202 1.89 -12.31 -30.62
N GLN A 203 2.77 -12.60 -29.66
CA GLN A 203 2.72 -12.02 -28.32
C GLN A 203 2.89 -10.49 -28.36
N LEU A 204 3.81 -9.95 -29.16
CA LEU A 204 3.96 -8.51 -29.33
C LEU A 204 2.69 -7.87 -29.89
N ASP A 205 2.04 -8.48 -30.87
CA ASP A 205 0.78 -7.96 -31.44
C ASP A 205 -0.30 -7.84 -30.36
N TYR A 206 -0.41 -8.84 -29.47
CA TYR A 206 -1.29 -8.78 -28.31
C TYR A 206 -0.87 -7.69 -27.32
N THR A 207 0.41 -7.64 -26.93
CA THR A 207 0.93 -6.63 -26.00
C THR A 207 0.76 -5.20 -26.54
N THR A 208 0.81 -5.01 -27.86
CA THR A 208 0.53 -3.73 -28.53
C THR A 208 -0.88 -3.25 -28.23
N VAL A 209 -1.87 -4.15 -28.26
CA VAL A 209 -3.27 -3.80 -27.95
C VAL A 209 -3.46 -3.48 -26.47
N VAL A 210 -2.74 -4.18 -25.59
CA VAL A 210 -2.88 -4.05 -24.13
C VAL A 210 -2.18 -2.80 -23.58
N THR A 211 -0.96 -2.52 -24.05
CA THR A 211 -0.03 -1.53 -23.45
C THR A 211 0.40 -0.45 -24.44
N GLY A 212 0.11 -0.60 -25.73
CA GLY A 212 0.56 0.31 -26.79
C GLY A 212 2.02 0.12 -27.21
N ARG A 213 2.72 -0.87 -26.64
CA ARG A 213 4.12 -1.19 -26.99
C ARG A 213 4.20 -1.77 -28.41
N THR A 214 4.90 -1.09 -29.31
CA THR A 214 4.96 -1.43 -30.75
C THR A 214 6.15 -2.31 -31.14
N GLU A 215 7.13 -2.45 -30.26
CA GLU A 215 8.33 -3.24 -30.52
C GLU A 215 8.82 -3.94 -29.26
N ARG A 216 9.60 -4.99 -29.47
CA ARG A 216 10.25 -5.71 -28.38
C ARG A 216 11.57 -5.06 -28.05
N GLU A 217 12.01 -5.27 -26.81
CA GLU A 217 13.33 -4.83 -26.42
C GLU A 217 14.38 -5.64 -27.17
N ALA A 218 15.56 -5.05 -27.31
CA ALA A 218 16.69 -5.75 -27.88
C ALA A 218 16.90 -7.08 -27.13
N ARG A 219 17.21 -8.16 -27.87
CA ARG A 219 17.28 -9.51 -27.32
C ARG A 219 18.20 -9.62 -26.09
N TRP A 220 19.34 -8.92 -26.11
CA TRP A 220 20.26 -8.89 -24.98
C TRP A 220 19.61 -8.33 -23.71
N LYS A 221 18.71 -7.35 -23.84
CA LYS A 221 18.01 -6.74 -22.71
C LYS A 221 16.97 -7.70 -22.13
N GLU A 222 16.19 -8.37 -22.99
CA GLU A 222 15.28 -9.45 -22.54
C GLU A 222 16.05 -10.54 -21.77
N CYS A 223 17.21 -10.96 -22.28
CA CYS A 223 18.05 -11.96 -21.63
C CYS A 223 18.63 -11.47 -20.29
N ILE A 224 19.03 -10.19 -20.20
CA ILE A 224 19.48 -9.59 -18.95
C ILE A 224 18.34 -9.51 -17.94
N ASP A 225 17.13 -9.10 -18.35
CA ASP A 225 15.99 -8.98 -17.45
C ASP A 225 15.61 -10.35 -16.86
N ILE A 226 15.63 -11.41 -17.67
CA ILE A 226 15.39 -12.79 -17.22
C ILE A 226 16.51 -13.25 -16.29
N SER A 227 17.78 -13.02 -16.65
CA SER A 227 18.92 -13.46 -15.85
C SER A 227 18.99 -12.73 -14.51
N ALA A 228 18.82 -11.40 -14.51
CA ALA A 228 18.81 -10.58 -13.31
C ALA A 228 17.54 -10.82 -12.45
N GLY A 229 16.42 -11.20 -13.07
CA GLY A 229 15.20 -11.58 -12.35
C GLY A 229 15.36 -12.91 -11.60
N SER A 230 15.76 -13.97 -12.33
CA SER A 230 15.82 -15.34 -11.82
C SER A 230 17.09 -15.66 -11.03
N LEU A 231 18.22 -15.03 -11.36
CA LEU A 231 19.51 -15.16 -10.67
C LEU A 231 19.87 -13.86 -9.94
N SER A 232 18.86 -13.23 -9.34
CA SER A 232 18.97 -11.89 -8.75
C SER A 232 20.06 -11.73 -7.68
N ILE A 233 20.39 -12.79 -6.94
CA ILE A 233 21.46 -12.77 -5.93
C ILE A 233 22.84 -12.76 -6.61
N ALA A 234 23.07 -13.64 -7.59
CA ALA A 234 24.33 -13.67 -8.34
C ALA A 234 24.52 -12.38 -9.16
N ALA A 235 23.50 -11.96 -9.91
CA ALA A 235 23.52 -10.71 -10.67
C ALA A 235 23.72 -9.49 -9.76
N GLY A 236 23.08 -9.51 -8.59
CA GLY A 236 23.22 -8.51 -7.55
C GLY A 236 24.64 -8.38 -7.01
N ALA A 237 25.29 -9.51 -6.69
CA ALA A 237 26.69 -9.55 -6.25
C ALA A 237 27.63 -8.93 -7.30
N LEU A 238 27.46 -9.26 -8.57
CA LEU A 238 28.23 -8.66 -9.67
C LEU A 238 27.99 -7.14 -9.77
N TYR A 239 26.72 -6.71 -9.64
CA TYR A 239 26.34 -5.30 -9.72
C TYR A 239 26.99 -4.46 -8.63
N ILE A 240 26.88 -4.87 -7.35
CA ILE A 240 27.39 -4.09 -6.22
C ILE A 240 28.91 -3.96 -6.25
N ARG A 241 29.63 -5.03 -6.61
CA ARG A 241 31.10 -5.06 -6.67
C ARG A 241 31.64 -4.08 -7.71
N LYS A 242 30.86 -3.81 -8.76
CA LYS A 242 31.29 -2.98 -9.89
C LYS A 242 30.78 -1.55 -9.82
N TYR A 243 29.57 -1.32 -9.31
CA TYR A 243 28.86 -0.05 -9.49
C TYR A 243 28.50 0.67 -8.20
N PHE A 244 28.59 0.04 -7.03
CA PHE A 244 28.12 0.65 -5.79
C PHE A 244 29.27 1.13 -4.89
N ASN A 245 29.14 2.35 -4.36
CA ASN A 245 30.11 2.98 -3.46
C ASN A 245 29.62 2.92 -2.00
N GLU A 246 30.48 2.50 -1.08
CA GLU A 246 30.14 2.39 0.35
C GLU A 246 29.81 3.76 1.00
N GLU A 247 30.37 4.86 0.50
CA GLU A 247 30.02 6.21 0.94
C GLU A 247 28.53 6.53 0.71
N ALA A 248 27.96 6.04 -0.40
CA ALA A 248 26.53 6.18 -0.69
C ALA A 248 25.67 5.46 0.37
N ARG A 249 26.10 4.27 0.81
CA ARG A 249 25.42 3.53 1.89
C ARG A 249 25.42 4.30 3.19
N GLN A 250 26.54 4.96 3.54
CA GLN A 250 26.64 5.72 4.78
C GLN A 250 25.79 7.01 4.76
N ASN A 251 25.79 7.73 3.65
CA ASN A 251 24.91 8.90 3.45
C ASN A 251 23.42 8.52 3.50
N ALA A 252 23.04 7.40 2.89
CA ALA A 252 21.68 6.88 2.97
C ALA A 252 21.28 6.52 4.41
N LYS A 253 22.18 5.91 5.19
CA LYS A 253 21.96 5.62 6.62
C LYS A 253 21.66 6.88 7.43
N GLU A 254 22.40 7.97 7.22
CA GLU A 254 22.14 9.24 7.89
C GLU A 254 20.75 9.78 7.54
N MET A 255 20.38 9.77 6.26
CA MET A 255 19.08 10.27 5.83
C MET A 255 17.92 9.46 6.41
N VAL A 256 18.04 8.13 6.44
CA VAL A 256 17.05 7.27 7.11
C VAL A 256 16.93 7.63 8.59
N ALA A 257 18.04 7.85 9.28
CA ALA A 257 18.02 8.23 10.69
C ALA A 257 17.30 9.57 10.92
N ASP A 258 17.58 10.58 10.08
CA ASP A 258 16.94 11.90 10.18
C ASP A 258 15.42 11.83 9.91
N ILE A 259 15.00 11.08 8.90
CA ILE A 259 13.58 10.93 8.55
C ILE A 259 12.84 10.12 9.62
N ARG A 260 13.44 9.06 10.17
CA ARG A 260 12.86 8.33 11.31
C ARG A 260 12.68 9.23 12.53
N ALA A 261 13.68 10.08 12.82
CA ALA A 261 13.59 11.03 13.92
C ALA A 261 12.43 12.02 13.74
N GLU A 262 12.19 12.50 12.52
CA GLU A 262 11.01 13.33 12.22
C GLU A 262 9.71 12.56 12.34
N PHE A 263 9.66 11.33 11.86
CA PHE A 263 8.47 10.50 12.01
C PHE A 263 8.10 10.29 13.49
N TYR A 264 9.09 10.09 14.37
CA TYR A 264 8.85 10.04 15.82
C TYR A 264 8.26 11.34 16.35
N ASP A 265 8.75 12.49 15.91
CA ASP A 265 8.24 13.77 16.38
C ASP A 265 6.85 14.09 15.82
N ILE A 266 6.53 13.61 14.62
CA ILE A 266 5.17 13.61 14.08
C ILE A 266 4.27 12.75 14.96
N LEU A 267 4.64 11.49 15.23
CA LEU A 267 3.86 10.58 16.07
C LEU A 267 3.64 11.12 17.49
N LYS A 268 4.58 11.87 18.06
CA LYS A 268 4.39 12.53 19.38
C LYS A 268 3.37 13.66 19.36
N ARG A 269 3.17 14.32 18.20
CA ARG A 269 2.40 15.57 18.08
C ARG A 269 1.04 15.40 17.43
N VAL A 270 0.76 14.27 16.76
CA VAL A 270 -0.56 14.04 16.15
C VAL A 270 -1.66 14.06 17.21
N ASP A 271 -2.72 14.83 16.96
CA ASP A 271 -3.80 15.13 17.90
C ASP A 271 -4.96 14.11 17.88
N TRP A 272 -5.02 13.29 16.83
CA TRP A 272 -6.10 12.32 16.59
C TRP A 272 -5.83 10.93 17.17
N MET A 273 -4.63 10.70 17.69
CA MET A 273 -4.18 9.43 18.26
C MET A 273 -4.16 9.52 19.78
N ASP A 274 -4.80 8.57 20.47
CA ASP A 274 -4.73 8.48 21.93
C ASP A 274 -3.34 8.04 22.41
N ASP A 275 -3.04 8.27 23.69
CA ASP A 275 -1.70 8.03 24.26
C ASP A 275 -1.28 6.55 24.24
N VAL A 276 -2.22 5.61 24.34
CA VAL A 276 -1.94 4.17 24.31
C VAL A 276 -1.54 3.77 22.90
N THR A 277 -2.36 4.12 21.90
CA THR A 277 -2.04 3.84 20.49
C THR A 277 -0.76 4.56 20.06
N ARG A 278 -0.53 5.79 20.56
CA ARG A 278 0.70 6.56 20.29
C ARG A 278 1.95 5.85 20.79
N LYS A 279 1.90 5.28 21.99
CA LYS A 279 3.01 4.50 22.54
C LYS A 279 3.31 3.30 21.62
N HIS A 280 2.30 2.51 21.25
CA HIS A 280 2.48 1.38 20.34
C HIS A 280 3.00 1.80 18.96
N ALA A 281 2.53 2.93 18.43
CA ALA A 281 3.03 3.46 17.16
C ALA A 281 4.51 3.84 17.23
N LEU A 282 4.95 4.44 18.35
CA LEU A 282 6.35 4.75 18.61
C LEU A 282 7.19 3.47 18.76
N ASP A 283 6.69 2.47 19.49
CA ASP A 283 7.37 1.19 19.69
C ASP A 283 7.54 0.45 18.35
N LYS A 284 6.49 0.42 17.51
CA LYS A 284 6.54 -0.12 16.14
C LYS A 284 7.55 0.61 15.26
N ALA A 285 7.50 1.94 15.25
CA ALA A 285 8.43 2.75 14.45
C ALA A 285 9.88 2.64 14.96
N LYS A 286 10.08 2.30 16.24
CA LYS A 286 11.39 2.00 16.82
C LYS A 286 11.90 0.63 16.42
N ALA A 287 11.04 -0.38 16.46
CA ALA A 287 11.36 -1.76 16.07
C ALA A 287 11.58 -1.92 14.55
N MET A 288 11.14 -0.96 13.74
CA MET A 288 11.28 -1.02 12.29
C MET A 288 12.74 -1.21 11.87
N THR A 289 13.03 -2.30 11.17
CA THR A 289 14.38 -2.65 10.70
C THR A 289 14.67 -1.95 9.37
N THR A 290 15.93 -1.66 9.07
CA THR A 290 16.32 -0.98 7.82
C THR A 290 17.41 -1.78 7.10
N HIS A 291 17.14 -2.16 5.86
CA HIS A 291 18.08 -2.81 4.95
C HIS A 291 18.53 -1.81 3.87
N ILE A 292 19.83 -1.48 3.84
CA ILE A 292 20.37 -0.46 2.93
C ILE A 292 21.42 -1.08 2.02
N ALA A 293 21.21 -0.86 0.73
CA ALA A 293 22.01 -1.27 -0.41
C ALA A 293 22.02 -2.78 -0.66
N TYR A 294 22.70 -3.54 0.20
CA TYR A 294 22.90 -4.99 0.04
C TYR A 294 23.26 -5.66 1.38
N PRO A 295 22.98 -6.97 1.54
CA PRO A 295 23.53 -7.78 2.62
C PRO A 295 24.99 -8.15 2.33
N ASP A 296 25.83 -8.14 3.37
CA ASP A 296 27.27 -8.30 3.23
C ASP A 296 27.65 -9.69 2.68
N GLU A 297 26.78 -10.69 2.83
CA GLU A 297 26.91 -12.04 2.26
C GLU A 297 27.10 -12.08 0.75
N LEU A 298 26.62 -11.07 0.02
CA LEU A 298 26.81 -11.00 -1.43
C LEU A 298 28.29 -10.80 -1.83
N LEU A 299 29.16 -10.51 -0.88
CA LEU A 299 30.61 -10.40 -1.09
C LEU A 299 31.36 -11.73 -0.83
N ASP A 300 30.70 -12.78 -0.30
CA ASP A 300 31.31 -14.10 -0.08
C ASP A 300 30.86 -15.09 -1.17
N ASP A 301 31.76 -15.39 -2.10
CA ASP A 301 31.49 -16.30 -3.23
C ASP A 301 31.05 -17.70 -2.77
N ARG A 302 31.52 -18.19 -1.61
CA ARG A 302 31.14 -19.52 -1.12
C ARG A 302 29.66 -19.58 -0.73
N LYS A 303 29.10 -18.50 -0.18
CA LYS A 303 27.67 -18.42 0.16
C LYS A 303 26.81 -18.40 -1.11
N LEU A 304 27.28 -17.70 -2.15
CA LEU A 304 26.62 -17.66 -3.45
C LEU A 304 26.61 -19.04 -4.12
N GLU A 305 27.76 -19.70 -4.18
CA GLU A 305 27.91 -21.05 -4.74
C GLU A 305 27.03 -22.07 -4.00
N GLN A 306 27.04 -22.04 -2.67
CA GLN A 306 26.21 -22.93 -1.85
C GLN A 306 24.71 -22.74 -2.11
N PHE A 307 24.25 -21.49 -2.27
CA PHE A 307 22.83 -21.24 -2.55
C PHE A 307 22.38 -21.86 -3.89
N TYR A 308 23.23 -21.80 -4.91
CA TYR A 308 22.92 -22.27 -6.26
C TYR A 308 23.39 -23.72 -6.54
N GLU A 309 23.88 -24.46 -5.54
CA GLU A 309 24.54 -25.76 -5.74
C GLU A 309 23.66 -26.81 -6.46
N ASN A 310 22.33 -26.72 -6.33
CA ASN A 310 21.36 -27.65 -6.91
C ASN A 310 20.64 -27.08 -8.14
N LEU A 311 21.11 -25.96 -8.69
CA LEU A 311 20.54 -25.37 -9.90
C LEU A 311 21.30 -25.85 -11.14
N GLU A 312 20.60 -26.55 -12.02
CA GLU A 312 21.14 -27.02 -13.30
C GLU A 312 20.55 -26.20 -14.45
N LEU A 313 21.44 -25.60 -15.25
CA LEU A 313 21.08 -24.84 -16.45
C LEU A 313 21.79 -25.45 -17.67
N ASP A 314 21.03 -25.64 -18.74
CA ASP A 314 21.49 -26.14 -20.02
C ASP A 314 21.54 -24.99 -21.05
N PRO A 315 22.72 -24.65 -21.60
CA PRO A 315 22.86 -23.58 -22.58
C PRO A 315 22.23 -23.91 -23.95
N GLU A 316 22.00 -25.18 -24.27
CA GLU A 316 21.39 -25.62 -25.54
C GLU A 316 19.85 -25.71 -25.43
N HIS A 317 19.31 -25.93 -24.23
CA HIS A 317 17.87 -26.10 -23.99
C HIS A 317 17.25 -24.96 -23.18
N TYR A 318 17.06 -23.80 -23.81
CA TYR A 318 16.63 -22.57 -23.14
C TYR A 318 15.33 -22.70 -22.34
N LEU A 319 14.25 -23.28 -22.90
CA LEU A 319 12.99 -23.47 -22.17
C LEU A 319 13.17 -24.38 -20.95
N HIS A 320 13.98 -25.44 -21.08
CA HIS A 320 14.27 -26.35 -19.97
C HIS A 320 14.98 -25.61 -18.83
N SER A 321 15.97 -24.78 -19.15
CA SER A 321 16.65 -23.92 -18.17
C SER A 321 15.71 -22.96 -17.45
N ILE A 322 14.74 -22.37 -18.15
CA ILE A 322 13.71 -21.53 -17.53
C ILE A 322 12.83 -22.33 -16.56
N LEU A 323 12.39 -23.51 -16.96
CA LEU A 323 11.58 -24.39 -16.13
C LEU A 323 12.36 -24.88 -14.90
N ASN A 324 13.66 -25.17 -15.03
CA ASN A 324 14.54 -25.52 -13.91
C ASN A 324 14.73 -24.36 -12.93
N LEU A 325 14.80 -23.11 -13.41
CA LEU A 325 14.80 -21.92 -12.55
C LEU A 325 13.51 -21.82 -11.73
N THR A 326 12.36 -22.04 -12.37
CA THR A 326 11.07 -22.08 -11.65
C THR A 326 11.06 -23.19 -10.60
N LEU A 327 11.48 -24.41 -10.97
CA LEU A 327 11.58 -25.53 -10.03
C LEU A 327 12.47 -25.21 -8.84
N PHE A 328 13.65 -24.63 -9.08
CA PHE A 328 14.58 -24.24 -8.03
C PHE A 328 13.93 -23.24 -7.05
N GLY A 329 13.25 -22.21 -7.57
CA GLY A 329 12.54 -21.22 -6.77
C GLY A 329 11.39 -21.82 -5.95
N THR A 330 10.54 -22.66 -6.57
CA THR A 330 9.43 -23.33 -5.88
C THR A 330 9.93 -24.27 -4.79
N ARG A 331 10.97 -25.07 -5.05
CA ARG A 331 11.58 -25.95 -4.04
C ARG A 331 12.20 -25.16 -2.91
N PHE A 332 12.89 -24.06 -3.21
CA PHE A 332 13.42 -23.15 -2.20
C PHE A 332 12.32 -22.59 -1.31
N SER A 333 11.16 -22.22 -1.85
CA SER A 333 10.03 -21.74 -1.04
C SER A 333 9.42 -22.86 -0.19
N PHE A 334 9.09 -24.01 -0.81
CA PHE A 334 8.30 -25.06 -0.15
C PHE A 334 9.08 -25.80 0.93
N LYS A 335 10.38 -26.03 0.75
CA LYS A 335 11.21 -26.71 1.77
C LYS A 335 11.27 -25.94 3.09
N ARG A 336 11.03 -24.61 3.06
CA ARG A 336 11.10 -23.74 4.24
C ARG A 336 9.90 -23.88 5.17
N LEU A 337 8.86 -24.62 4.79
CA LEU A 337 7.64 -24.78 5.59
C LEU A 337 7.92 -25.14 7.06
N ARG A 338 8.98 -25.92 7.31
CA ARG A 338 9.38 -26.35 8.67
C ARG A 338 10.52 -25.52 9.27
N GLU A 339 11.09 -24.60 8.52
CA GLU A 339 12.14 -23.72 8.99
C GLU A 339 11.55 -22.53 9.77
N PRO A 340 12.26 -21.98 10.77
CA PRO A 340 11.88 -20.73 11.40
C PRO A 340 12.08 -19.53 10.46
N VAL A 341 11.34 -18.45 10.70
CA VAL A 341 11.48 -17.21 9.92
C VAL A 341 12.67 -16.42 10.42
N ASN A 342 13.62 -16.15 9.51
CA ASN A 342 14.70 -15.19 9.73
C ASN A 342 14.38 -13.91 8.96
N LYS A 343 14.05 -12.84 9.68
CA LYS A 343 13.64 -11.55 9.12
C LYS A 343 14.80 -10.72 8.56
N THR A 344 16.03 -11.19 8.72
CA THR A 344 17.23 -10.55 8.17
C THR A 344 17.97 -11.53 7.25
N ASP A 345 17.24 -12.46 6.63
CA ASP A 345 17.80 -13.45 5.72
C ASP A 345 18.40 -12.77 4.48
N TRP A 346 19.70 -12.97 4.27
CA TRP A 346 20.41 -12.35 3.16
C TRP A 346 19.89 -12.80 1.79
N ILE A 347 19.24 -13.98 1.71
CA ILE A 347 18.68 -14.51 0.47
C ILE A 347 17.44 -13.69 0.07
N THR A 348 16.50 -13.45 1.00
CA THR A 348 15.29 -12.66 0.72
C THR A 348 15.62 -11.20 0.45
N HIS A 349 16.66 -10.66 1.07
CA HIS A 349 17.13 -9.29 0.84
C HIS A 349 18.25 -9.16 -0.21
N GLY A 350 18.57 -10.25 -0.91
CA GLY A 350 19.74 -10.37 -1.78
C GLY A 350 19.56 -9.82 -3.20
N ARG A 351 18.60 -8.92 -3.44
CA ARG A 351 18.30 -8.35 -4.77
C ARG A 351 18.71 -6.87 -4.88
N PRO A 352 20.01 -6.53 -4.81
CA PRO A 352 20.47 -5.14 -4.74
C PRO A 352 20.37 -4.40 -6.08
N ALA A 353 20.32 -5.11 -7.22
CA ALA A 353 20.27 -4.51 -8.56
C ALA A 353 18.84 -4.14 -9.00
N VAL A 354 18.03 -3.64 -8.07
CA VAL A 354 16.62 -3.26 -8.30
C VAL A 354 16.49 -1.76 -8.08
N VAL A 355 15.83 -1.06 -9.01
CA VAL A 355 15.49 0.37 -8.88
C VAL A 355 14.10 0.49 -8.29
N ASN A 356 13.98 0.24 -6.98
CA ASN A 356 12.74 0.39 -6.23
C ASN A 356 13.05 0.49 -4.71
N ALA A 357 12.03 0.67 -3.88
CA ALA A 357 12.11 0.53 -2.42
C ALA A 357 10.88 -0.24 -1.92
N PHE A 358 10.97 -0.80 -0.70
CA PHE A 358 9.92 -1.67 -0.18
C PHE A 358 9.75 -1.56 1.34
N TYR A 359 8.52 -1.72 1.80
CA TYR A 359 8.18 -2.00 3.19
C TYR A 359 7.56 -3.40 3.32
N SER A 360 7.98 -4.15 4.34
CA SER A 360 7.39 -5.45 4.71
C SER A 360 6.64 -5.33 6.02
N SER A 361 5.32 -5.57 5.98
CA SER A 361 4.49 -5.59 7.20
C SER A 361 4.85 -6.71 8.16
N ILE A 362 5.26 -7.86 7.63
CA ILE A 362 5.53 -9.09 8.40
C ILE A 362 6.90 -9.01 9.09
N GLU A 363 7.86 -8.34 8.46
CA GLU A 363 9.18 -8.12 9.04
C GLU A 363 9.25 -6.82 9.86
N ASN A 364 8.27 -5.92 9.66
CA ASN A 364 8.36 -4.51 10.06
C ASN A 364 9.71 -3.93 9.60
N SER A 365 9.99 -4.03 8.30
CA SER A 365 11.28 -3.64 7.72
C SER A 365 11.09 -2.73 6.51
N ILE A 366 12.04 -1.82 6.29
CA ILE A 366 12.17 -1.01 5.07
C ILE A 366 13.46 -1.40 4.33
N GLN A 367 13.40 -1.49 3.01
CA GLN A 367 14.51 -1.92 2.17
C GLN A 367 14.76 -0.94 1.01
N PHE A 368 16.02 -0.51 0.90
CA PHE A 368 16.51 0.35 -0.19
C PHE A 368 17.68 -0.34 -0.90
N PRO A 369 17.41 -1.14 -1.96
CA PRO A 369 18.44 -1.79 -2.77
C PRO A 369 19.48 -0.81 -3.33
N ALA A 370 20.68 -1.28 -3.64
CA ALA A 370 21.76 -0.47 -4.21
C ALA A 370 21.33 0.25 -5.50
N GLY A 371 20.46 -0.38 -6.30
CA GLY A 371 19.97 0.14 -7.58
C GLY A 371 19.15 1.43 -7.48
N ILE A 372 18.46 1.72 -6.38
CA ILE A 372 17.75 3.01 -6.21
C ILE A 372 18.66 4.12 -5.66
N LEU A 373 19.80 3.77 -5.05
CA LEU A 373 20.73 4.71 -4.43
C LEU A 373 21.72 5.31 -5.44
N GLN A 374 21.22 5.77 -6.59
CA GLN A 374 22.02 6.37 -7.65
C GLN A 374 21.22 7.38 -8.51
N GLY A 375 21.94 8.12 -9.36
CA GLY A 375 21.35 8.97 -10.40
C GLY A 375 20.42 10.06 -9.87
N VAL A 376 19.21 10.13 -10.43
CA VAL A 376 18.22 11.17 -10.06
C VAL A 376 17.66 10.99 -8.64
N PHE A 377 17.68 9.76 -8.11
CA PHE A 377 17.19 9.47 -6.76
C PHE A 377 18.19 9.84 -5.69
N PHE A 378 19.48 9.58 -5.91
CA PHE A 378 20.53 9.83 -4.94
C PHE A 378 21.89 10.05 -5.60
N SER A 379 22.64 11.00 -5.06
CA SER A 379 24.09 11.07 -5.27
C SER A 379 24.78 11.69 -4.07
N ALA A 380 25.99 11.23 -3.74
CA ALA A 380 26.77 11.77 -2.63
C ALA A 380 27.33 13.19 -2.94
N ASP A 381 27.47 13.52 -4.22
CA ASP A 381 28.10 14.76 -4.72
C ASP A 381 27.11 15.90 -5.05
N ARG A 382 25.82 15.75 -4.71
CA ARG A 382 24.79 16.77 -4.98
C ARG A 382 24.20 17.35 -3.70
N PRO A 383 23.61 18.56 -3.76
CA PRO A 383 23.00 19.21 -2.60
C PRO A 383 21.96 18.33 -1.90
N ARG A 384 21.89 18.45 -0.58
CA ARG A 384 21.01 17.67 0.29
C ARG A 384 19.54 17.96 0.01
N TYR A 385 19.12 19.19 -0.29
CA TYR A 385 17.73 19.45 -0.71
C TYR A 385 17.26 18.53 -1.85
N MET A 386 18.14 18.18 -2.79
CA MET A 386 17.80 17.25 -3.87
C MET A 386 17.66 15.81 -3.36
N ASN A 387 18.60 15.36 -2.52
CA ASN A 387 18.57 14.01 -1.95
C ASN A 387 17.36 13.81 -1.02
N TYR A 388 17.08 14.76 -0.11
CA TYR A 388 15.90 14.68 0.75
C TYR A 388 14.61 14.78 -0.08
N GLY A 389 14.57 15.60 -1.13
CA GLY A 389 13.40 15.68 -2.03
C GLY A 389 13.16 14.39 -2.83
N ALA A 390 14.23 13.67 -3.19
CA ALA A 390 14.18 12.45 -3.99
C ALA A 390 14.17 11.19 -3.11
N ILE A 391 15.33 10.60 -2.82
CA ILE A 391 15.39 9.39 -1.99
C ILE A 391 14.82 9.60 -0.57
N GLY A 392 14.89 10.82 -0.02
CA GLY A 392 14.27 11.11 1.28
C GLY A 392 12.75 11.00 1.23
N PHE A 393 12.12 11.43 0.13
CA PHE A 393 10.69 11.21 -0.09
C PHE A 393 10.39 9.70 -0.10
N VAL A 394 11.13 8.91 -0.87
CA VAL A 394 10.98 7.45 -0.91
C VAL A 394 11.18 6.81 0.47
N ILE A 395 12.18 7.24 1.25
CA ILE A 395 12.41 6.73 2.61
C ILE A 395 11.20 7.01 3.51
N GLY A 396 10.69 8.23 3.49
CA GLY A 396 9.50 8.58 4.26
C GLY A 396 8.25 7.82 3.80
N HIS A 397 8.16 7.52 2.49
CA HIS A 397 7.08 6.73 1.91
C HIS A 397 7.08 5.31 2.50
N GLU A 398 8.21 4.61 2.47
CA GLU A 398 8.34 3.26 3.05
C GLU A 398 8.10 3.23 4.57
N ILE A 399 8.55 4.25 5.32
CA ILE A 399 8.25 4.35 6.75
C ILE A 399 6.74 4.49 6.98
N THR A 400 6.05 5.23 6.11
CA THR A 400 4.61 5.47 6.24
C THR A 400 3.79 4.22 5.94
N HIS A 401 4.25 3.31 5.07
CA HIS A 401 3.57 2.03 4.83
C HIS A 401 3.36 1.22 6.10
N GLY A 402 4.25 1.33 7.10
CA GLY A 402 4.03 0.72 8.41
C GLY A 402 2.79 1.21 9.17
N PHE A 403 2.16 2.29 8.70
CA PHE A 403 1.05 2.98 9.34
C PHE A 403 -0.09 3.35 8.38
N ASP A 404 -0.05 2.86 7.14
CA ASP A 404 -1.15 3.01 6.17
C ASP A 404 -2.34 2.09 6.53
N ASP A 405 -3.32 1.96 5.64
CA ASP A 405 -4.52 1.17 5.90
C ASP A 405 -4.26 -0.33 6.10
N GLN A 406 -3.19 -0.86 5.49
CA GLN A 406 -2.77 -2.26 5.59
C GLN A 406 -1.70 -2.45 6.67
N GLY A 407 -0.61 -1.70 6.62
CA GLY A 407 0.49 -1.84 7.56
C GLY A 407 0.10 -1.55 9.01
N ARG A 408 -0.88 -0.67 9.27
CA ARG A 408 -1.39 -0.45 10.64
C ARG A 408 -1.97 -1.71 11.29
N GLN A 409 -2.35 -2.72 10.50
CA GLN A 409 -2.96 -3.96 11.01
C GLN A 409 -1.92 -4.89 11.65
N PHE A 410 -0.62 -4.58 11.48
CA PHE A 410 0.48 -5.37 12.02
C PHE A 410 1.18 -4.62 13.15
N ASP A 411 1.60 -5.31 14.20
CA ASP A 411 2.35 -4.72 15.32
C ASP A 411 3.84 -4.51 14.99
N GLN A 412 4.61 -4.17 16.02
CA GLN A 412 6.06 -3.97 15.95
C GLN A 412 6.85 -5.22 15.54
N ASP A 413 6.29 -6.40 15.82
CA ASP A 413 6.86 -7.71 15.54
C ASP A 413 6.27 -8.27 14.24
N GLY A 414 5.52 -7.47 13.48
CA GLY A 414 4.92 -7.86 12.21
C GLY A 414 3.84 -8.93 12.33
N ASN A 415 3.18 -9.03 13.49
CA ASN A 415 2.01 -9.89 13.68
C ASN A 415 0.72 -9.10 13.46
N LEU A 416 -0.25 -9.72 12.80
CA LEU A 416 -1.59 -9.21 12.56
C LEU A 416 -2.37 -9.18 13.89
N VAL A 417 -2.53 -7.98 14.44
CA VAL A 417 -3.21 -7.73 15.71
C VAL A 417 -3.86 -6.35 15.71
N ASP A 418 -5.04 -6.21 16.30
CA ASP A 418 -5.68 -4.90 16.48
C ASP A 418 -5.10 -4.20 17.72
N TRP A 419 -4.06 -3.41 17.52
CA TRP A 419 -3.35 -2.67 18.58
C TRP A 419 -3.81 -1.21 18.72
N TRP A 420 -4.87 -0.80 18.00
CA TRP A 420 -5.40 0.56 18.01
C TRP A 420 -6.65 0.66 18.88
N GLN A 421 -6.75 1.70 19.70
CA GLN A 421 -8.01 1.99 20.38
C GLN A 421 -9.07 2.46 19.38
N GLU A 422 -10.32 2.12 19.67
CA GLU A 422 -11.48 2.38 18.79
C GLU A 422 -11.60 3.86 18.38
N GLY A 423 -11.30 4.81 19.29
CA GLY A 423 -11.32 6.24 18.97
C GLY A 423 -10.29 6.64 17.91
N THR A 424 -9.05 6.13 18.04
CA THR A 424 -7.96 6.38 17.08
C THR A 424 -8.24 5.69 15.75
N LYS A 425 -8.76 4.45 15.79
CA LYS A 425 -9.17 3.70 14.59
C LYS A 425 -10.20 4.47 13.76
N ARG A 426 -11.24 4.99 14.41
CA ARG A 426 -12.26 5.81 13.75
C ARG A 426 -11.68 7.09 13.15
N ALA A 427 -10.85 7.81 13.92
CA ALA A 427 -10.23 9.03 13.45
C ALA A 427 -9.32 8.81 12.23
N PHE A 428 -8.61 7.68 12.19
CA PHE A 428 -7.84 7.30 11.01
C PHE A 428 -8.70 6.96 9.81
N VAL A 429 -9.75 6.17 9.98
CA VAL A 429 -10.69 5.86 8.89
C VAL A 429 -11.28 7.15 8.30
N GLU A 430 -11.70 8.10 9.15
CA GLU A 430 -12.20 9.41 8.70
C GLU A 430 -11.15 10.19 7.89
N LYS A 431 -9.88 10.13 8.28
CA LYS A 431 -8.79 10.84 7.59
C LYS A 431 -8.36 10.14 6.31
N ALA A 432 -8.31 8.81 6.30
CA ALA A 432 -8.09 8.01 5.11
C ALA A 432 -9.21 8.23 4.08
N GLN A 433 -10.47 8.36 4.54
CA GLN A 433 -11.59 8.69 3.67
C GLN A 433 -11.41 10.02 2.94
N CYS A 434 -10.81 11.04 3.57
CA CYS A 434 -10.45 12.28 2.86
C CYS A 434 -9.55 12.01 1.66
N ILE A 435 -8.51 11.18 1.84
CA ILE A 435 -7.57 10.82 0.77
C ILE A 435 -8.30 10.02 -0.32
N ILE A 436 -9.12 9.04 0.06
CA ILE A 436 -9.94 8.25 -0.88
C ILE A 436 -10.81 9.18 -1.74
N ASP A 437 -11.56 10.09 -1.10
CA ASP A 437 -12.46 11.01 -1.77
C ASP A 437 -11.70 12.00 -2.67
N GLN A 438 -10.56 12.51 -2.19
CA GLN A 438 -9.73 13.45 -2.92
C GLN A 438 -9.19 12.81 -4.21
N TYR A 439 -8.55 11.64 -4.11
CA TYR A 439 -8.01 10.94 -5.28
C TYR A 439 -9.13 10.45 -6.20
N GLY A 440 -10.22 9.92 -5.64
CA GLY A 440 -11.38 9.45 -6.41
C GLY A 440 -12.08 10.54 -7.23
N ASN A 441 -11.88 11.82 -6.89
CA ASN A 441 -12.42 12.96 -7.63
C ASN A 441 -11.51 13.45 -8.76
N TYR A 442 -10.31 12.88 -8.95
CA TYR A 442 -9.47 13.18 -10.10
C TYR A 442 -9.87 12.34 -11.31
N THR A 443 -10.30 13.02 -12.37
CA THR A 443 -10.48 12.43 -13.69
C THR A 443 -9.17 12.46 -14.47
N VAL A 444 -8.79 11.32 -15.05
CA VAL A 444 -7.72 11.17 -16.04
C VAL A 444 -8.26 11.60 -17.41
N PRO A 445 -7.97 12.83 -17.89
CA PRO A 445 -8.65 13.38 -19.06
C PRO A 445 -8.41 12.56 -20.32
N GLU A 446 -7.24 11.93 -20.42
CA GLU A 446 -6.86 11.07 -21.56
C GLU A 446 -7.78 9.85 -21.72
N LEU A 447 -8.42 9.40 -20.63
CA LEU A 447 -9.25 8.20 -20.59
C LEU A 447 -10.72 8.48 -20.24
N GLY A 448 -11.03 9.65 -19.69
CA GLY A 448 -12.35 9.94 -19.12
C GLY A 448 -12.69 9.08 -17.90
N LEU A 449 -11.69 8.47 -17.25
CA LEU A 449 -11.84 7.62 -16.08
C LEU A 449 -11.39 8.35 -14.82
N ASN A 450 -12.07 8.11 -13.70
CA ASN A 450 -11.61 8.59 -12.39
C ASN A 450 -10.60 7.62 -11.79
N LEU A 451 -9.69 8.13 -10.97
CA LEU A 451 -8.81 7.28 -10.17
C LEU A 451 -9.62 6.48 -9.15
N ASN A 452 -9.15 5.29 -8.81
CA ASN A 452 -9.72 4.49 -7.73
C ASN A 452 -9.07 4.87 -6.39
N GLY A 453 -9.71 5.79 -5.66
CA GLY A 453 -9.21 6.26 -4.37
C GLY A 453 -9.09 5.16 -3.30
N ILE A 454 -9.86 4.08 -3.40
CA ILE A 454 -9.83 2.94 -2.46
C ILE A 454 -8.61 2.06 -2.73
N ASN A 455 -8.40 1.65 -3.97
CA ASN A 455 -7.25 0.82 -4.33
C ASN A 455 -5.94 1.55 -4.11
N THR A 456 -5.92 2.86 -4.37
CA THR A 456 -4.70 3.68 -4.25
C THR A 456 -4.44 4.22 -2.84
N GLN A 457 -5.30 3.96 -1.86
CA GLN A 457 -5.26 4.66 -0.57
C GLN A 457 -3.96 4.46 0.21
N GLY A 458 -3.37 3.26 0.19
CA GLY A 458 -2.13 2.95 0.91
C GLY A 458 -0.97 3.79 0.37
N GLU A 459 -0.73 3.70 -0.94
CA GLU A 459 0.25 4.50 -1.68
C GLU A 459 0.03 6.00 -1.52
N ASN A 460 -1.22 6.45 -1.57
CA ASN A 460 -1.54 7.87 -1.42
C ASN A 460 -1.27 8.38 0.01
N ILE A 461 -1.54 7.55 1.03
CA ILE A 461 -1.20 7.84 2.42
C ILE A 461 0.33 7.91 2.56
N ALA A 462 1.04 6.94 1.98
CA ALA A 462 2.49 6.87 2.01
C ALA A 462 3.15 8.04 1.30
N ASP A 463 2.62 8.49 0.16
CA ASP A 463 3.12 9.67 -0.55
C ASP A 463 2.95 10.95 0.27
N ASN A 464 1.77 11.16 0.87
CA ASN A 464 1.49 12.32 1.71
C ASN A 464 2.32 12.30 3.00
N GLY A 465 2.49 11.13 3.61
CA GLY A 465 3.32 10.96 4.80
C GLY A 465 4.80 11.17 4.50
N GLY A 466 5.29 10.56 3.42
CA GLY A 466 6.69 10.50 3.07
C GLY A 466 7.26 11.85 2.69
N ILE A 467 6.58 12.61 1.82
CA ILE A 467 7.08 13.93 1.41
C ILE A 467 7.07 14.93 2.58
N LYS A 468 6.12 14.80 3.51
CA LYS A 468 6.09 15.59 4.74
C LYS A 468 7.27 15.27 5.65
N GLN A 469 7.54 13.98 5.87
CA GLN A 469 8.66 13.54 6.70
C GLN A 469 9.98 14.01 6.12
N ALA A 470 10.17 13.82 4.81
CA ALA A 470 11.36 14.24 4.09
C ALA A 470 11.61 15.75 4.16
N TYR A 471 10.57 16.57 3.94
CA TYR A 471 10.68 18.03 4.00
C TYR A 471 11.04 18.51 5.41
N LEU A 472 10.38 17.97 6.44
CA LEU A 472 10.68 18.33 7.82
C LEU A 472 12.09 17.88 8.23
N ALA A 473 12.54 16.73 7.74
CA ALA A 473 13.88 16.21 8.02
C ALA A 473 14.95 17.07 7.37
N TYR A 474 14.72 17.51 6.14
CA TYR A 474 15.57 18.49 5.47
C TYR A 474 15.63 19.80 6.23
N ASP A 475 14.49 20.32 6.67
CA ASP A 475 14.45 21.59 7.43
C ASP A 475 15.16 21.46 8.80
N ARG A 476 15.07 20.30 9.47
CA ARG A 476 15.86 19.99 10.67
C ARG A 476 17.36 19.93 10.36
N TRP A 477 17.73 19.25 9.28
CA TRP A 477 19.12 19.13 8.85
C TRP A 477 19.72 20.52 8.59
N LEU A 478 19.02 21.39 7.86
CA LEU A 478 19.44 22.76 7.56
C LEU A 478 19.66 23.59 8.83
N ARG A 479 18.80 23.43 9.84
CA ARG A 479 18.97 24.10 11.15
C ARG A 479 20.17 23.54 11.95
N ARG A 480 20.52 22.27 11.77
CA ARG A 480 21.63 21.59 12.47
C ARG A 480 22.98 21.90 11.83
N SER A 481 23.04 21.92 10.49
CA SER A 481 24.28 22.17 9.75
C SER A 481 24.76 23.61 9.93
N GLY A 482 23.84 24.57 9.93
CA GLY A 482 24.17 26.00 10.01
C GLY A 482 24.88 26.53 8.76
N GLU A 483 24.89 25.76 7.67
CA GLU A 483 25.51 26.09 6.40
C GLU A 483 24.44 26.27 5.32
N ASP A 484 24.58 27.33 4.52
CA ASP A 484 23.80 27.49 3.29
C ASP A 484 24.30 26.49 2.25
N GLU A 485 23.38 25.81 1.55
CA GLU A 485 23.77 24.86 0.52
C GLU A 485 24.17 25.56 -0.78
N PRO A 486 25.10 24.97 -1.57
CA PRO A 486 25.44 25.50 -2.87
C PRO A 486 24.21 25.47 -3.79
N HIS A 487 23.92 26.61 -4.41
CA HIS A 487 22.86 26.73 -5.40
C HIS A 487 23.32 26.12 -6.72
N LEU A 488 22.43 25.43 -7.43
CA LEU A 488 22.74 24.87 -8.74
C LEU A 488 22.96 25.99 -9.78
N PRO A 489 24.03 25.91 -10.59
CA PRO A 489 24.25 26.84 -11.69
C PRO A 489 23.06 26.87 -12.66
N GLY A 490 22.53 28.07 -12.95
CA GLY A 490 21.38 28.27 -13.82
C GLY A 490 20.01 28.16 -13.13
N LEU A 491 19.98 27.82 -11.84
CA LEU A 491 18.77 27.68 -11.03
C LEU A 491 18.79 28.54 -9.76
N GLN A 492 19.67 29.54 -9.68
CA GLN A 492 19.83 30.40 -8.50
C GLN A 492 18.60 31.25 -8.15
N GLN A 493 17.61 31.34 -9.05
CA GLN A 493 16.32 31.96 -8.78
C GLN A 493 15.44 31.13 -7.82
N PHE A 494 15.75 29.86 -7.61
CA PHE A 494 15.05 28.99 -6.67
C PHE A 494 15.82 28.92 -5.35
N THR A 495 15.08 29.02 -4.25
CA THR A 495 15.61 28.73 -2.92
C THR A 495 15.83 27.22 -2.74
N ASP A 496 16.67 26.82 -1.78
CA ASP A 496 16.89 25.41 -1.46
C ASP A 496 15.58 24.65 -1.15
N ARG A 497 14.65 25.30 -0.45
CA ARG A 497 13.32 24.74 -0.16
C ARG A 497 12.48 24.56 -1.43
N GLN A 498 12.53 25.49 -2.37
CA GLN A 498 11.88 25.32 -3.67
C GLN A 498 12.53 24.20 -4.48
N MET A 499 13.86 24.09 -4.44
CA MET A 499 14.61 23.03 -5.11
C MET A 499 14.35 21.63 -4.52
N PHE A 500 14.05 21.52 -3.22
CA PHE A 500 13.53 20.28 -2.63
C PHE A 500 12.27 19.80 -3.37
N TRP A 501 11.28 20.68 -3.54
CA TRP A 501 10.02 20.31 -4.20
C TRP A 501 10.19 20.02 -5.69
N VAL A 502 11.07 20.75 -6.38
CA VAL A 502 11.41 20.48 -7.78
C VAL A 502 12.08 19.10 -7.91
N SER A 503 13.03 18.77 -7.02
CA SER A 503 13.65 17.45 -6.98
C SER A 503 12.61 16.35 -6.72
N ALA A 504 11.74 16.56 -5.73
CA ALA A 504 10.67 15.63 -5.40
C ALA A 504 9.68 15.41 -6.55
N ALA A 505 9.38 16.42 -7.35
CA ALA A 505 8.55 16.27 -8.54
C ALA A 505 9.29 15.56 -9.69
N SER A 506 10.59 15.82 -9.83
CA SER A 506 11.37 15.37 -10.99
C SER A 506 11.56 13.85 -11.08
N VAL A 507 11.59 13.15 -9.94
CA VAL A 507 11.71 11.68 -9.92
C VAL A 507 10.48 10.97 -10.46
N TRP A 508 9.34 11.68 -10.54
CA TRP A 508 8.07 11.18 -11.09
C TRP A 508 7.83 11.67 -12.53
N CYS A 509 8.84 12.25 -13.19
CA CYS A 509 8.71 12.65 -14.59
C CYS A 509 8.59 11.41 -15.49
N SER A 510 7.37 11.13 -15.95
CA SER A 510 7.09 10.04 -16.87
C SER A 510 6.12 10.45 -17.98
N LYS A 511 6.06 9.63 -19.03
CA LYS A 511 5.07 9.73 -20.10
C LYS A 511 4.59 8.34 -20.47
N THR A 512 3.29 8.13 -20.32
CA THR A 512 2.67 6.81 -20.48
C THR A 512 1.80 6.78 -21.73
N ARG A 513 1.80 5.65 -22.43
CA ARG A 513 0.88 5.43 -23.57
C ARG A 513 -0.56 5.33 -23.05
N PRO A 514 -1.59 5.77 -23.80
CA PRO A 514 -2.97 5.71 -23.34
C PRO A 514 -3.44 4.30 -22.95
N GLU A 515 -3.00 3.28 -23.69
CA GLU A 515 -3.33 1.88 -23.43
C GLU A 515 -2.77 1.42 -22.08
N GLU A 516 -1.49 1.68 -21.83
CA GLU A 516 -0.83 1.40 -20.54
C GLU A 516 -1.44 2.23 -19.41
N LEU A 517 -1.74 3.51 -19.64
CA LEU A 517 -2.38 4.36 -18.64
C LEU A 517 -3.74 3.79 -18.21
N LYS A 518 -4.49 3.13 -19.13
CA LYS A 518 -5.74 2.44 -18.80
C LYS A 518 -5.49 1.23 -17.89
N GLN A 519 -4.42 0.47 -18.12
CA GLN A 519 -4.02 -0.63 -17.24
C GLN A 519 -3.73 -0.10 -15.83
N LEU A 520 -2.87 0.93 -15.73
CA LEU A 520 -2.47 1.53 -14.45
C LEU A 520 -3.68 2.05 -13.67
N VAL A 521 -4.55 2.85 -14.30
CA VAL A 521 -5.72 3.45 -13.63
C VAL A 521 -6.71 2.40 -13.13
N VAL A 522 -6.82 1.26 -13.81
CA VAL A 522 -7.79 0.22 -13.47
C VAL A 522 -7.24 -0.79 -12.46
N THR A 523 -5.94 -1.08 -12.49
CA THR A 523 -5.38 -2.27 -11.82
C THR A 523 -4.21 -1.98 -10.88
N ASP A 524 -3.54 -0.85 -11.01
CA ASP A 524 -2.39 -0.51 -10.16
C ASP A 524 -2.89 0.05 -8.82
N GLU A 525 -2.14 -0.25 -7.76
CA GLU A 525 -2.32 0.34 -6.43
C GLU A 525 -1.68 1.72 -6.33
N HIS A 526 -0.82 2.08 -7.28
CA HIS A 526 -0.26 3.42 -7.36
C HIS A 526 -1.16 4.33 -8.22
N ALA A 527 -1.38 5.55 -7.74
CA ALA A 527 -1.92 6.59 -8.62
C ALA A 527 -0.90 6.89 -9.75
N PRO A 528 -1.34 7.27 -10.97
CA PRO A 528 -0.41 7.68 -12.02
C PRO A 528 0.51 8.80 -11.55
N ASP A 529 1.79 8.75 -11.92
CA ASP A 529 2.88 9.58 -11.39
C ASP A 529 2.56 11.08 -11.25
N LYS A 530 1.86 11.67 -12.23
CA LYS A 530 1.44 13.08 -12.17
C LYS A 530 0.60 13.41 -10.93
N TYR A 531 -0.23 12.49 -10.46
CA TYR A 531 -1.07 12.66 -9.28
C TYR A 531 -0.31 12.39 -7.98
N ARG A 532 0.70 11.51 -8.00
CA ARG A 532 1.67 11.31 -6.90
C ARG A 532 2.51 12.56 -6.61
N VAL A 533 2.62 13.47 -7.58
CA VAL A 533 3.19 14.81 -7.38
C VAL A 533 2.14 15.81 -6.94
N ILE A 534 1.09 15.99 -7.76
CA ILE A 534 0.12 17.09 -7.61
C ILE A 534 -0.59 17.02 -6.25
N VAL A 535 -1.08 15.84 -5.86
CA VAL A 535 -1.97 15.72 -4.70
C VAL A 535 -1.21 15.84 -3.39
N PRO A 536 -0.10 15.11 -3.15
CA PRO A 536 0.68 15.26 -1.92
C PRO A 536 1.21 16.67 -1.74
N MET A 537 1.75 17.31 -2.79
CA MET A 537 2.24 18.69 -2.70
C MET A 537 1.12 19.70 -2.43
N ALA A 538 -0.05 19.54 -3.08
CA ALA A 538 -1.22 20.40 -2.82
C ALA A 538 -1.76 20.26 -1.39
N ASN A 539 -1.57 19.10 -0.75
CA ASN A 539 -1.94 18.89 0.66
C ASN A 539 -0.94 19.52 1.65
N MET A 540 0.26 19.93 1.20
CA MET A 540 1.26 20.58 2.04
C MET A 540 1.06 22.10 2.12
N GLU A 541 1.06 22.64 3.33
CA GLU A 541 1.12 24.09 3.54
C GLU A 541 2.53 24.63 3.26
N TYR A 542 3.56 23.82 3.51
CA TYR A 542 4.96 24.16 3.26
C TYR A 542 5.21 24.43 1.77
N PHE A 543 4.73 23.56 0.88
CA PHE A 543 4.79 23.79 -0.57
C PHE A 543 4.13 25.12 -0.96
N ALA A 544 2.90 25.36 -0.50
CA ALA A 544 2.18 26.58 -0.80
C ALA A 544 2.89 27.83 -0.26
N LYS A 545 3.57 27.73 0.89
CA LYS A 545 4.37 28.81 1.45
C LYS A 545 5.64 29.05 0.63
N ASP A 546 6.40 28.01 0.31
CA ASP A 546 7.68 28.12 -0.40
C ASP A 546 7.51 28.66 -1.83
N PHE A 547 6.38 28.39 -2.48
CA PHE A 547 6.02 28.93 -3.80
C PHE A 547 5.04 30.10 -3.75
N ASN A 548 4.68 30.60 -2.55
CA ASN A 548 3.71 31.67 -2.36
C ASN A 548 2.39 31.49 -3.14
N CYS A 549 1.84 30.27 -3.12
CA CYS A 549 0.61 29.92 -3.84
C CYS A 549 -0.63 30.54 -3.16
N ALA A 550 -1.43 31.29 -3.93
CA ALA A 550 -2.67 31.88 -3.42
C ALA A 550 -3.69 30.81 -2.96
N ALA A 551 -4.42 31.09 -1.89
CA ALA A 551 -5.42 30.18 -1.33
C ALA A 551 -6.57 29.91 -2.31
N GLY A 552 -6.96 28.65 -2.46
CA GLY A 552 -8.00 28.20 -3.39
C GLY A 552 -7.51 27.90 -4.81
N THR A 553 -6.21 28.07 -5.10
CA THR A 553 -5.62 27.59 -6.36
C THR A 553 -5.49 26.07 -6.37
N LYS A 554 -5.26 25.50 -7.57
CA LYS A 554 -5.12 24.03 -7.74
C LYS A 554 -4.06 23.42 -6.82
N MET A 555 -2.93 24.10 -6.63
CA MET A 555 -1.83 23.65 -5.76
C MET A 555 -1.91 24.20 -4.32
N ASN A 556 -2.96 24.95 -3.99
CA ASN A 556 -3.25 25.37 -2.61
C ASN A 556 -4.76 25.33 -2.33
N PRO A 557 -5.39 24.14 -2.39
CA PRO A 557 -6.82 23.98 -2.14
C PRO A 557 -7.16 24.38 -0.69
N LYS A 558 -8.38 24.90 -0.49
CA LYS A 558 -8.88 25.27 0.85
C LYS A 558 -9.03 24.04 1.76
N HIS A 559 -9.41 22.91 1.18
CA HIS A 559 -9.49 21.63 1.86
C HIS A 559 -8.25 20.82 1.51
N LYS A 560 -7.37 20.61 2.49
CA LYS A 560 -6.18 19.77 2.37
C LYS A 560 -6.42 18.49 3.16
N CYS A 561 -6.27 17.35 2.51
CA CYS A 561 -6.32 16.09 3.23
C CYS A 561 -5.03 15.94 4.01
N LYS A 562 -5.17 15.91 5.33
CA LYS A 562 -4.07 15.65 6.25
C LYS A 562 -4.56 14.60 7.21
N LEU A 563 -3.70 13.64 7.54
CA LEU A 563 -3.89 12.82 8.72
C LEU A 563 -3.67 13.66 10.01
N ASN A 564 -4.28 14.84 10.12
CA ASN A 564 -4.09 15.85 11.16
C ASN A 564 -5.44 16.50 11.52
N GLY A 565 -5.79 16.64 12.80
CA GLY A 565 -7.12 16.98 13.33
C GLY A 565 -7.44 18.47 13.48
N ILE A 566 -6.86 19.34 12.65
CA ILE A 566 -6.73 20.77 12.96
C ILE A 566 -8.00 21.64 12.85
N ASN A 567 -9.08 21.24 12.16
CA ASN A 567 -10.02 22.27 11.69
C ASN A 567 -10.79 23.07 12.77
N THR A 568 -10.90 22.63 14.03
CA THR A 568 -11.51 23.47 15.09
C THR A 568 -10.70 23.54 16.39
N GLN A 569 -9.54 22.87 16.45
CA GLN A 569 -8.81 22.67 17.70
C GLN A 569 -8.27 23.99 18.29
N GLY A 570 -7.64 24.83 17.45
CA GLY A 570 -7.08 26.12 17.89
C GLY A 570 -8.15 27.06 18.45
N GLU A 571 -9.28 27.18 17.76
CA GLU A 571 -10.40 28.02 18.19
C GLU A 571 -11.11 27.47 19.43
N ASN A 572 -11.28 26.15 19.56
CA ASN A 572 -11.87 25.55 20.76
C ASN A 572 -10.96 25.73 21.99
N ILE A 573 -9.64 25.71 21.81
CA ILE A 573 -8.66 26.03 22.86
C ILE A 573 -8.76 27.51 23.25
N ALA A 574 -8.81 28.41 22.27
CA ALA A 574 -8.96 29.84 22.50
C ALA A 574 -10.28 30.19 23.20
N ASP A 575 -11.40 29.56 22.82
CA ASP A 575 -12.70 29.77 23.45
C ASP A 575 -12.73 29.25 24.91
N ASN A 576 -12.15 28.08 25.18
CA ASN A 576 -12.01 27.52 26.53
C ASN A 576 -11.17 28.43 27.44
N GLY A 577 -10.01 28.90 26.95
CA GLY A 577 -9.12 29.79 27.69
C GLY A 577 -9.70 31.20 27.87
N GLY A 578 -10.16 31.80 26.77
CA GLY A 578 -10.64 33.18 26.73
C GLY A 578 -11.85 33.42 27.64
N ILE A 579 -12.82 32.49 27.69
CA ILE A 579 -13.98 32.65 28.58
C ILE A 579 -13.59 32.52 30.06
N LYS A 580 -12.63 31.66 30.38
CA LYS A 580 -12.09 31.49 31.74
C LYS A 580 -11.37 32.76 32.18
N GLU A 581 -10.50 33.32 31.34
CA GLU A 581 -9.78 34.55 31.62
C GLU A 581 -10.72 35.74 31.81
N ALA A 582 -11.71 35.89 30.91
CA ALA A 582 -12.72 36.93 31.02
C ALA A 582 -13.53 36.82 32.32
N TYR A 583 -13.91 35.61 32.74
CA TYR A 583 -14.65 35.39 33.98
C TYR A 583 -13.80 35.70 35.23
N LEU A 584 -12.54 35.30 35.23
CA LEU A 584 -11.60 35.62 36.31
C LEU A 584 -11.32 37.12 36.40
N ALA A 585 -11.19 37.80 35.26
CA ALA A 585 -11.03 39.25 35.21
C ALA A 585 -12.28 39.96 35.74
N TYR A 586 -13.47 39.49 35.37
CA TYR A 586 -14.74 40.01 35.87
C TYR A 586 -14.86 39.89 37.40
N ASN A 587 -14.55 38.72 37.97
CA ASN A 587 -14.57 38.53 39.42
C ASN A 587 -13.58 39.45 40.14
N LYS A 588 -12.34 39.56 39.65
CA LYS A 588 -11.34 40.49 40.21
C LYS A 588 -11.78 41.94 40.13
N TRP A 589 -12.47 42.32 39.06
CA TRP A 589 -13.03 43.66 38.92
C TRP A 589 -14.14 43.90 39.94
N SER A 590 -15.05 42.93 40.13
CA SER A 590 -16.13 43.03 41.11
C SER A 590 -15.63 43.07 42.56
N GLU A 591 -14.55 42.36 42.88
CA GLU A 591 -13.89 42.47 44.18
C GLU A 591 -13.38 43.90 44.49
N ARG A 592 -12.94 44.64 43.46
CA ARG A 592 -12.40 46.00 43.62
C ARG A 592 -13.47 47.09 43.62
N HIS A 593 -14.59 46.87 42.93
CA HIS A 593 -15.60 47.90 42.68
C HIS A 593 -16.95 47.60 43.36
N GLY A 594 -17.04 46.49 44.08
CA GLY A 594 -18.30 45.99 44.63
C GLY A 594 -19.04 45.09 43.63
N ARG A 595 -20.03 44.35 44.15
CA ARG A 595 -20.91 43.52 43.32
C ARG A 595 -21.81 44.40 42.46
N GLU A 596 -21.93 44.06 41.18
CA GLU A 596 -22.90 44.73 40.31
C GLU A 596 -24.32 44.50 40.80
N ALA A 597 -25.18 45.49 40.57
CA ALA A 597 -26.61 45.36 40.85
C ALA A 597 -27.24 44.33 39.89
N GLN A 598 -28.25 43.61 40.38
CA GLN A 598 -29.06 42.75 39.52
C GLN A 598 -29.87 43.61 38.54
N LEU A 599 -29.99 43.14 37.30
CA LEU A 599 -30.80 43.81 36.30
C LEU A 599 -32.29 43.71 36.67
N PRO A 600 -33.04 44.84 36.67
CA PRO A 600 -34.46 44.82 37.01
C PRO A 600 -35.24 43.85 36.13
N GLY A 601 -36.04 42.98 36.75
CA GLY A 601 -36.92 42.04 36.05
C GLY A 601 -36.27 40.73 35.58
N LEU A 602 -34.98 40.48 35.86
CA LEU A 602 -34.30 39.22 35.52
C LEU A 602 -33.94 38.41 36.78
N PRO A 603 -34.28 37.11 36.85
CA PRO A 603 -33.99 36.27 38.00
C PRO A 603 -32.56 35.68 37.98
N PHE A 604 -31.58 36.46 37.54
CA PHE A 604 -30.18 36.00 37.38
C PHE A 604 -29.23 36.85 38.22
N THR A 605 -28.27 36.18 38.86
CA THR A 605 -27.15 36.84 39.55
C THR A 605 -26.20 37.51 38.54
N PRO A 606 -25.39 38.50 38.94
CA PRO A 606 -24.41 39.11 38.04
C PRO A 606 -23.45 38.10 37.39
N ASN A 607 -23.01 37.07 38.13
CA ASN A 607 -22.18 35.99 37.60
C ASN A 607 -22.93 35.13 36.57
N GLN A 608 -24.21 34.83 36.79
CA GLN A 608 -25.02 34.15 35.78
C GLN A 608 -25.24 35.04 34.54
N MET A 609 -25.40 36.35 34.74
CA MET A 609 -25.51 37.32 33.65
C MET A 609 -24.23 37.43 32.82
N PHE A 610 -23.04 37.24 33.40
CA PHE A 610 -21.78 37.12 32.64
C PHE A 610 -21.86 35.98 31.61
N TRP A 611 -22.25 34.77 32.05
CA TRP A 611 -22.33 33.61 31.17
C TRP A 611 -23.44 33.75 30.13
N ILE A 612 -24.59 34.31 30.52
CA ILE A 612 -25.70 34.60 29.59
C ILE A 612 -25.26 35.62 28.53
N SER A 613 -24.55 36.67 28.94
CA SER A 613 -24.00 37.68 28.02
C SER A 613 -23.02 37.05 27.03
N ALA A 614 -22.08 36.22 27.51
CA ALA A 614 -21.12 35.51 26.66
C ALA A 614 -21.80 34.51 25.71
N ALA A 615 -22.87 33.83 26.14
CA ALA A 615 -23.64 32.94 25.28
C ALA A 615 -24.40 33.71 24.19
N ASN A 616 -24.94 34.89 24.52
CA ASN A 616 -25.68 35.73 23.57
C ASN A 616 -24.80 36.21 22.40
N THR A 617 -23.49 36.41 22.61
CA THR A 617 -22.53 36.72 21.54
C THR A 617 -22.52 35.69 20.41
N TRP A 618 -22.82 34.43 20.74
CA TRP A 618 -22.78 33.30 19.80
C TRP A 618 -24.16 32.80 19.39
N CYS A 619 -25.23 33.54 19.73
CA CYS A 619 -26.59 33.20 19.36
C CYS A 619 -26.79 33.31 17.85
N ALA A 620 -26.95 32.17 17.17
CA ALA A 620 -27.13 32.10 15.73
C ALA A 620 -28.06 30.94 15.34
N LYS A 621 -28.85 31.13 14.28
CA LYS A 621 -29.70 30.09 13.68
C LYS A 621 -29.15 29.71 12.32
N TYR A 622 -28.84 28.44 12.13
CA TYR A 622 -28.35 27.90 10.86
C TYR A 622 -29.42 27.01 10.21
N ARG A 623 -29.46 27.00 8.88
CA ARG A 623 -30.15 25.94 8.14
C ARG A 623 -29.35 24.62 8.28
N PRO A 624 -29.99 23.44 8.37
CA PRO A 624 -29.30 22.16 8.56
C PRO A 624 -28.13 21.92 7.59
N GLU A 625 -28.29 22.31 6.33
CA GLU A 625 -27.30 22.15 5.26
C GLU A 625 -26.09 23.07 5.47
N SER A 626 -26.34 24.32 5.91
CA SER A 626 -25.30 25.29 6.24
C SER A 626 -24.55 24.91 7.52
N LEU A 627 -25.25 24.36 8.51
CA LEU A 627 -24.65 23.83 9.72
C LEU A 627 -23.72 22.66 9.41
N ARG A 628 -24.17 21.72 8.56
CA ARG A 628 -23.37 20.59 8.10
C ARG A 628 -22.11 21.06 7.37
N LEU A 629 -22.24 22.01 6.44
CA LEU A 629 -21.08 22.58 5.74
C LEU A 629 -20.11 23.25 6.73
N ARG A 630 -20.62 24.04 7.68
CA ARG A 630 -19.78 24.76 8.66
C ARG A 630 -19.08 23.82 9.65
N ILE A 631 -19.70 22.70 10.02
CA ILE A 631 -19.06 21.64 10.81
C ILE A 631 -17.91 20.99 10.03
N LEU A 632 -18.09 20.78 8.73
CA LEU A 632 -17.12 20.07 7.88
C LEU A 632 -15.97 20.97 7.38
N THR A 633 -16.19 22.27 7.28
CA THR A 633 -15.30 23.20 6.55
C THR A 633 -14.87 24.42 7.35
N GLY A 634 -15.54 24.72 8.46
CA GLY A 634 -15.31 25.93 9.23
C GLY A 634 -14.12 25.82 10.17
N TYR A 635 -13.30 26.85 10.21
CA TYR A 635 -12.24 27.02 11.20
C TYR A 635 -12.77 27.42 12.59
N HIS A 636 -14.00 27.95 12.64
CA HIS A 636 -14.74 28.21 13.87
C HIS A 636 -15.88 27.21 14.07
N SER A 637 -15.98 26.66 15.28
CA SER A 637 -17.12 25.88 15.72
C SER A 637 -18.44 26.66 15.54
N PRO A 638 -19.55 26.02 15.14
CA PRO A 638 -20.86 26.68 15.13
C PRO A 638 -21.20 27.26 16.51
N GLY A 639 -21.92 28.38 16.54
CA GLY A 639 -22.16 29.16 17.77
C GLY A 639 -22.62 28.34 18.98
N GLN A 640 -23.52 27.37 18.78
CA GLN A 640 -23.97 26.48 19.87
C GLN A 640 -22.85 25.69 20.55
N PHE A 641 -21.82 25.29 19.80
CA PHE A 641 -20.68 24.52 20.31
C PHE A 641 -19.62 25.41 20.93
N ARG A 642 -19.51 26.68 20.50
CA ARG A 642 -18.69 27.72 21.15
C ARG A 642 -19.23 28.14 22.53
N VAL A 643 -20.48 27.80 22.82
CA VAL A 643 -21.08 27.96 24.16
C VAL A 643 -21.00 26.64 24.94
N GLN A 644 -21.56 25.57 24.39
CA GLN A 644 -21.69 24.30 25.13
C GLN A 644 -20.34 23.69 25.53
N GLY A 645 -19.33 23.74 24.65
CA GLY A 645 -18.00 23.22 24.95
C GLY A 645 -17.33 23.98 26.11
N PRO A 646 -17.03 25.28 25.93
CA PRO A 646 -16.38 26.08 26.97
C PRO A 646 -17.12 26.15 28.30
N PHE A 647 -18.45 26.23 28.28
CA PHE A 647 -19.22 26.38 29.52
C PHE A 647 -19.28 25.05 30.27
N SER A 648 -19.44 23.92 29.58
CA SER A 648 -19.42 22.60 30.23
C SER A 648 -18.04 22.27 30.82
N ASN A 649 -16.95 22.72 30.17
CA ASN A 649 -15.60 22.57 30.66
C ASN A 649 -15.24 23.53 31.81
N SER A 650 -16.03 24.57 32.06
CA SER A 650 -15.79 25.51 33.15
C SER A 650 -16.32 24.99 34.50
N PRO A 651 -15.50 24.92 35.57
CA PRO A 651 -16.00 24.65 36.91
C PRO A 651 -16.81 25.84 37.47
N TYR A 652 -16.52 27.05 37.00
CA TYR A 652 -17.20 28.27 37.42
C TYR A 652 -18.64 28.34 36.90
N PHE A 653 -18.86 28.00 35.63
CA PHE A 653 -20.19 27.91 35.04
C PHE A 653 -21.06 26.89 35.80
N ALA A 654 -20.50 25.70 36.06
CA ALA A 654 -21.20 24.65 36.78
C ALA A 654 -21.59 25.08 38.21
N LYS A 655 -20.74 25.88 38.87
CA LYS A 655 -21.03 26.48 40.18
C LYS A 655 -22.12 27.54 40.10
N ASP A 656 -22.03 28.48 39.17
CA ASP A 656 -22.98 29.60 39.05
C ASP A 656 -24.39 29.15 38.66
N PHE A 657 -24.52 28.03 37.93
CA PHE A 657 -25.81 27.45 37.52
C PHE A 657 -26.20 26.18 38.31
N ASN A 658 -25.46 25.81 39.37
CA ASN A 658 -25.70 24.60 40.16
C ASN A 658 -25.88 23.33 39.31
N CYS A 659 -25.07 23.16 38.27
CA CYS A 659 -25.16 22.01 37.37
C CYS A 659 -24.67 20.72 38.07
N PRO A 660 -25.47 19.65 38.16
CA PRO A 660 -25.05 18.40 38.82
C PRO A 660 -23.88 17.72 38.11
N LEU A 661 -22.94 17.16 38.88
CA LEU A 661 -21.77 16.46 38.33
C LEU A 661 -22.20 15.24 37.51
N GLY A 662 -21.66 15.12 36.29
CA GLY A 662 -22.02 14.10 35.32
C GLY A 662 -23.08 14.52 34.31
N THR A 663 -23.67 15.72 34.43
CA THR A 663 -24.57 16.27 33.42
C THR A 663 -23.81 16.83 32.22
N LYS A 664 -24.51 17.05 31.09
CA LYS A 664 -23.90 17.60 29.87
C LYS A 664 -23.15 18.93 30.10
N MET A 665 -23.65 19.77 31.01
CA MET A 665 -23.04 21.05 31.36
C MET A 665 -22.10 20.99 32.59
N ASN A 666 -21.88 19.80 33.16
CA ASN A 666 -20.89 19.57 34.20
C ASN A 666 -20.32 18.13 34.13
N PRO A 667 -19.61 17.77 33.05
CA PRO A 667 -19.04 16.43 32.89
C PRO A 667 -17.97 16.15 33.95
N LYS A 668 -17.80 14.85 34.28
CA LYS A 668 -16.79 14.39 35.26
C LYS A 668 -15.35 14.68 34.82
N LYS A 669 -15.08 14.61 33.52
CA LYS A 669 -13.80 14.98 32.90
C LYS A 669 -14.01 16.30 32.16
N LYS A 670 -13.27 17.34 32.55
CA LYS A 670 -13.31 18.66 31.92
C LYS A 670 -12.01 18.88 31.14
N CYS A 671 -12.13 19.41 29.94
CA CYS A 671 -10.98 19.83 29.14
C CYS A 671 -10.59 21.25 29.57
N LEU A 672 -9.63 21.36 30.47
CA LEU A 672 -9.08 22.64 30.93
C LEU A 672 -7.81 22.93 30.14
N VAL A 673 -7.74 24.13 29.56
CA VAL A 673 -6.51 24.66 29.00
C VAL A 673 -6.08 25.82 29.90
N TRP A 674 -4.85 25.72 30.41
CA TRP A 674 -4.19 26.59 31.42
C TRP A 674 -4.91 26.62 32.77
#